data_AF-A0AAW2H8X0-F1
#
_entry.id   AF-A0AAW2H8X0-F1
#
_cell.length_a   1.000
_cell.length_b   1.000
_cell.length_c   1.000
_cell.angle_alpha   90.00
_cell.angle_beta   90.00
_cell.angle_gamma   90.00
#
_symmetry.space_group_name_H-M   'P 1'
#
loop_
_entity.id
_entity.type
_entity.pdbx_description
1 polymer ?
#
loop_
_entity_poly.entity_id
_entity_poly.type
_entity_poly.pdbx_seq_one_letter_code
_entity_poly.pdbx_strand_id
1 'polypeptide(L)'
;MNLIQQYIHSNESVTLDKIGSKSWEKRKSKARKKVDGIAEHLIELYSQRQQAQGFTFHKDDEWQLAFESAFPYNETPDQIKAMQEIKNDMQSPKPMDRLLCGDVGFGKTELAMRSAFKAVMSGKQVAVLSPTTILAEQHYESFKERFKNFPITISSLTRFTETKKQKERLLLLAKGEVDILIGTHRLLSSDVHFKNLGLLIIDEEQRFGVKAKEKLKSLRINLDILTLSATPIPRTLHISLLKLRDISTLTTPPINRKPIETIVAPFSEEMVKLAIEKELARNGQIFFLHNRIETLLTTKKFLERLVPYASIECAHGRMSGEELETLMHRFTHNHFQVLLSTSIIENGIDIPNANTIIVDQAQLYGLAQLYQLRGRVGRRGEEAYAYLLYPAEKSLSEQAIKRLEVLSENTALGSGFRIAMRDLEIRGIGNLLGSQQSGEIESVGLDMYLRLLEESMASRLGSTSQLLECHLDLSYQGFIPSTYIACTQEKMEIYKRLAAIKNTQEVLDLRNALYDRFGPLPQEMEPFLQVAELRVLANKLKISSLTEREDCCKVNQGVYTMKVLILNCGSSSVKYQVYDWQAKEILATGVVERVANSGSYIEHSSIKGEITIHQNCSDHTQAIELIFSCLKDPQLACLESLEEISVVGNRIVHGGERFRESVRVSDEIIEELKKISHLAPLHNPANIMGIQAVKAILPHVPQTAIFDTSWHQSLEEKNYLYALPRQWYEEHSIRRYGFHGTSYLYTARRASVLLGKKAQQTNLIIAHIGNGASINAVKNGCSYDTSMGFTPLEGLIMGTRCGDIDPAIVPYMMHKQALTPKEMNDILNRQSGILGITEKYIDRRDVEISASQGDKLSRLALEMEAYRIRKYIGAYLASLDGQVDAIVFTAGVGEMGSLIRELALENLEALGIELDKEKNTLAKMKS
;
A
#
# COMPACT_ATOMS: atom_id res chain seq x y z
N MET A 1 23.96 0.73 14.52
CA MET A 1 24.23 1.98 13.77
C MET A 1 23.00 2.51 13.01
N ASN A 2 22.05 1.68 12.54
CA ASN A 2 20.85 2.13 11.80
C ASN A 2 19.92 3.11 12.55
N LEU A 3 20.03 3.17 13.89
CA LEU A 3 19.28 4.10 14.74
C LEU A 3 20.03 5.41 15.02
N ILE A 4 21.24 5.59 14.46
CA ILE A 4 22.06 6.79 14.64
C ILE A 4 21.96 7.63 13.38
N GLN A 5 21.48 8.86 13.55
CA GLN A 5 21.27 9.82 12.45
C GLN A 5 22.02 11.12 12.74
N GLN A 6 22.46 11.79 11.68
CA GLN A 6 23.05 13.11 11.81
C GLN A 6 21.92 14.11 12.06
N TYR A 7 21.98 14.83 13.17
CA TYR A 7 20.98 15.86 13.48
C TYR A 7 21.31 17.13 12.69
N ILE A 8 20.43 17.52 11.77
CA ILE A 8 20.60 18.68 10.89
C ILE A 8 19.78 19.85 11.45
N HIS A 9 20.45 20.92 11.86
CA HIS A 9 19.81 22.12 12.42
C HIS A 9 20.45 23.41 11.89
N SER A 10 19.65 24.49 11.84
CA SER A 10 20.04 25.81 11.32
C SER A 10 20.52 26.80 12.38
N ASN A 11 20.27 26.61 13.68
CA ASN A 11 20.80 27.47 14.76
C ASN A 11 21.98 26.80 15.50
N GLU A 12 22.72 27.59 16.28
CA GLU A 12 23.92 27.14 17.01
C GLU A 12 23.61 26.34 18.30
N SER A 13 22.37 26.30 18.79
CA SER A 13 22.02 25.61 20.04
C SER A 13 20.95 24.51 19.86
N VAL A 14 21.32 23.28 20.23
CA VAL A 14 20.43 22.10 20.21
C VAL A 14 20.07 21.71 21.63
N THR A 15 18.77 21.54 21.92
CA THR A 15 18.29 21.04 23.20
C THR A 15 18.49 19.53 23.31
N LEU A 16 19.35 19.11 24.24
CA LEU A 16 19.65 17.69 24.48
C LEU A 16 18.56 17.03 25.32
N ASP A 17 18.23 15.78 24.98
CA ASP A 17 17.35 14.94 25.80
C ASP A 17 18.14 14.21 26.90
N LYS A 18 17.46 13.91 28.02
CA LYS A 18 18.01 13.10 29.10
C LYS A 18 17.70 11.62 28.85
N ILE A 19 18.70 10.75 28.98
CA ILE A 19 18.52 9.30 28.85
C ILE A 19 17.51 8.83 29.93
N GLY A 20 16.45 8.14 29.50
CA GLY A 20 15.37 7.65 30.37
C GLY A 20 14.16 8.59 30.56
N SER A 21 14.16 9.81 30.01
CA SER A 21 12.99 10.69 30.05
C SER A 21 12.00 10.43 28.90
N LYS A 22 10.69 10.61 29.18
CA LYS A 22 9.62 10.51 28.16
C LYS A 22 9.54 11.73 27.21
N SER A 23 10.49 12.66 27.27
CA SER A 23 10.51 13.88 26.45
C SER A 23 10.61 13.58 24.96
N TRP A 24 11.49 12.66 24.58
CA TRP A 24 11.66 12.20 23.20
C TRP A 24 10.39 11.55 22.65
N GLU A 25 9.78 10.62 23.39
CA GLU A 25 8.54 9.93 22.99
C GLU A 25 7.39 10.91 22.77
N LYS A 26 7.26 11.92 23.65
CA LYS A 26 6.24 12.98 23.49
C LYS A 26 6.47 13.81 22.23
N ARG A 27 7.71 14.21 21.94
CA ARG A 27 8.05 14.94 20.70
C ARG A 27 7.76 14.09 19.46
N LYS A 28 8.18 12.82 19.45
CA LYS A 28 7.90 11.87 18.37
C LYS A 28 6.40 11.68 18.14
N SER A 29 5.60 11.55 19.20
CA SER A 29 4.14 11.40 19.11
C SER A 29 3.45 12.65 18.55
N LYS A 30 3.88 13.84 18.96
CA LYS A 30 3.36 15.11 18.46
C LYS A 30 3.66 15.31 16.97
N ALA A 31 4.90 15.00 16.55
CA ALA A 31 5.30 15.03 15.16
C ALA A 31 4.46 14.03 14.33
N ARG A 32 4.26 12.80 14.83
CA ARG A 32 3.44 11.76 14.17
C ARG A 32 2.01 12.22 13.90
N LYS A 33 1.32 12.81 14.89
CA LYS A 33 -0.06 13.31 14.70
C LYS A 33 -0.21 14.34 13.59
N LYS A 34 0.77 15.24 13.43
CA LYS A 34 0.75 16.25 12.37
C LYS A 34 1.08 15.66 11.01
N VAL A 35 2.03 14.73 10.99
CA VAL A 35 2.40 13.94 9.81
C VAL A 35 1.19 13.15 9.29
N ASP A 36 0.39 12.56 10.18
CA ASP A 36 -0.82 11.82 9.83
C ASP A 36 -1.84 12.68 9.06
N GLY A 37 -2.04 13.94 9.45
CA GLY A 37 -2.95 14.85 8.73
C GLY A 37 -2.43 15.29 7.35
N ILE A 38 -1.11 15.38 7.18
CA ILE A 38 -0.50 15.64 5.86
C ILE A 38 -0.65 14.42 4.95
N ALA A 39 -0.42 13.22 5.48
CA ALA A 39 -0.59 11.96 4.76
C ALA A 39 -2.04 11.81 4.27
N GLU A 40 -3.03 12.14 5.10
CA GLU A 40 -4.45 12.10 4.74
C GLU A 40 -4.78 13.00 3.54
N HIS A 41 -4.32 14.25 3.55
CA HIS A 41 -4.56 15.18 2.45
C HIS A 41 -3.87 14.75 1.13
N LEU A 42 -2.68 14.14 1.23
CA LEU A 42 -1.97 13.61 0.06
C LEU A 42 -2.69 12.37 -0.52
N ILE A 43 -3.21 11.49 0.35
CA ILE A 43 -3.97 10.31 -0.05
C ILE A 43 -5.30 10.71 -0.70
N GLU A 44 -5.99 11.73 -0.20
CA GLU A 44 -7.24 12.23 -0.76
C GLU A 44 -7.04 12.74 -2.21
N LEU A 45 -6.03 13.58 -2.44
CA LEU A 45 -5.67 14.06 -3.78
C LEU A 45 -5.31 12.92 -4.74
N TYR A 46 -4.64 11.88 -4.22
CA TYR A 46 -4.26 10.70 -5.00
C TYR A 46 -5.44 9.79 -5.31
N SER A 47 -6.33 9.57 -4.35
CA SER A 47 -7.56 8.77 -4.49
C SER A 47 -8.47 9.38 -5.57
N GLN A 48 -8.65 10.71 -5.54
CA GLN A 48 -9.40 11.44 -6.57
C GLN A 48 -8.80 11.23 -7.98
N ARG A 49 -7.46 11.18 -8.09
CA ARG A 49 -6.77 10.92 -9.38
C ARG A 49 -6.82 9.45 -9.81
N GLN A 50 -6.77 8.48 -8.89
CA GLN A 50 -6.91 7.06 -9.26
C GLN A 50 -8.30 6.73 -9.79
N GLN A 51 -9.33 7.44 -9.31
CA GLN A 51 -10.71 7.30 -9.75
C GLN A 51 -11.02 8.13 -11.01
N ALA A 52 -10.22 9.15 -11.31
CA ALA A 52 -10.35 9.94 -12.53
C ALA A 52 -9.97 9.11 -13.77
N GLN A 53 -10.88 9.02 -14.74
CA GLN A 53 -10.57 8.46 -16.06
C GLN A 53 -9.81 9.51 -16.88
N GLY A 54 -8.56 9.20 -17.22
CA GLY A 54 -7.73 10.00 -18.11
C GLY A 54 -8.06 9.74 -19.59
N PHE A 55 -7.36 10.43 -20.48
CA PHE A 55 -7.44 10.18 -21.91
C PHE A 55 -6.30 9.26 -22.35
N THR A 56 -6.63 8.09 -22.90
CA THR A 56 -5.64 7.17 -23.44
C THR A 56 -5.18 7.61 -24.82
N PHE A 57 -3.96 8.12 -24.91
CA PHE A 57 -3.35 8.50 -26.18
C PHE A 57 -3.08 7.27 -27.07
N HIS A 58 -3.16 7.43 -28.39
CA HIS A 58 -2.95 6.32 -29.32
C HIS A 58 -1.49 5.81 -29.28
N LYS A 59 -1.26 4.59 -29.78
CA LYS A 59 0.11 4.08 -29.99
C LYS A 59 0.82 4.94 -31.04
N ASP A 60 2.15 4.90 -31.01
CA ASP A 60 2.97 5.65 -31.97
C ASP A 60 2.68 5.17 -33.40
N ASP A 61 2.53 6.13 -34.31
CA ASP A 61 2.32 5.92 -35.74
C ASP A 61 3.59 6.27 -36.54
N GLU A 62 3.54 6.10 -37.86
CA GLU A 62 4.67 6.42 -38.73
C GLU A 62 5.09 7.89 -38.64
N TRP A 63 4.14 8.79 -38.36
CA TRP A 63 4.39 10.22 -38.16
C TRP A 63 5.18 10.50 -36.89
N GLN A 64 4.86 9.83 -35.78
CA GLN A 64 5.62 9.92 -34.53
C GLN A 64 7.05 9.42 -34.73
N LEU A 65 7.23 8.28 -35.41
CA LEU A 65 8.55 7.73 -35.69
C LEU A 65 9.38 8.65 -36.60
N ALA A 66 8.75 9.24 -37.63
CA ALA A 66 9.38 10.21 -38.50
C ALA A 66 9.78 11.49 -37.73
N PHE A 67 8.92 11.98 -36.84
CA PHE A 67 9.21 13.13 -35.99
C PHE A 67 10.42 12.86 -35.09
N GLU A 68 10.48 11.70 -34.45
CA GLU A 68 11.59 11.31 -33.57
C GLU A 68 12.89 11.10 -34.34
N SER A 69 12.83 10.45 -35.49
CA SER A 69 13.99 10.19 -36.36
C SER A 69 14.56 11.47 -36.99
N ALA A 70 13.75 12.53 -37.12
CA ALA A 70 14.20 13.83 -37.61
C ALA A 70 15.02 14.62 -36.56
N PHE A 71 15.18 14.09 -35.34
CA PHE A 71 15.98 14.74 -34.31
C PHE A 71 17.48 14.70 -34.70
N PRO A 72 18.16 15.85 -34.81
CA PRO A 72 19.52 15.91 -35.37
C PRO A 72 20.64 15.48 -34.41
N TYR A 73 20.31 15.06 -33.19
CA TYR A 73 21.27 14.66 -32.16
C TYR A 73 21.03 13.21 -31.73
N ASN A 74 22.09 12.54 -31.31
CA ASN A 74 21.96 11.21 -30.70
C ASN A 74 21.37 11.31 -29.29
N GLU A 75 20.34 10.50 -29.04
CA GLU A 75 19.68 10.45 -27.75
C GLU A 75 20.54 9.74 -26.71
N THR A 76 20.50 10.22 -25.47
CA THR A 76 21.16 9.54 -24.34
C THR A 76 20.29 8.37 -23.84
N PRO A 77 20.89 7.35 -23.18
CA PRO A 77 20.12 6.26 -22.58
C PRO A 77 19.02 6.75 -21.63
N ASP A 78 19.32 7.80 -20.85
CA ASP A 78 18.35 8.41 -19.93
C ASP A 78 17.19 9.08 -20.67
N GLN A 79 17.44 9.72 -21.82
CA GLN A 79 16.39 10.33 -22.65
C GLN A 79 15.48 9.26 -23.25
N ILE A 80 16.03 8.17 -23.77
CA ILE A 80 15.26 7.05 -24.34
C ILE A 80 14.35 6.44 -23.26
N LYS A 81 14.91 6.18 -22.08
CA LYS A 81 14.15 5.64 -20.94
C LYS A 81 13.05 6.60 -20.50
N ALA A 82 13.36 7.89 -20.30
CA ALA A 82 12.38 8.89 -19.90
C ALA A 82 11.25 9.04 -20.93
N MET A 83 11.57 8.99 -22.23
CA MET A 83 10.55 9.05 -23.29
C MET A 83 9.62 7.84 -23.25
N GLN A 84 10.15 6.63 -23.06
CA GLN A 84 9.34 5.42 -22.94
C GLN A 84 8.40 5.50 -21.74
N GLU A 85 8.90 5.95 -20.58
CA GLU A 85 8.08 6.15 -19.38
C GLU A 85 6.94 7.16 -19.61
N ILE A 86 7.24 8.32 -20.22
CA ILE A 86 6.23 9.33 -20.57
C ILE A 86 5.18 8.75 -21.54
N LYS A 87 5.61 8.02 -22.58
CA LYS A 87 4.70 7.43 -23.57
C LYS A 87 3.79 6.38 -22.95
N ASN A 88 4.31 5.56 -22.03
CA ASN A 88 3.53 4.54 -21.34
C ASN A 88 2.46 5.17 -20.45
N ASP A 89 2.80 6.26 -19.75
CA ASP A 89 1.83 7.00 -18.95
C ASP A 89 0.74 7.65 -19.80
N MET A 90 1.11 8.29 -20.91
CA MET A 90 0.13 8.87 -21.85
C MET A 90 -0.78 7.79 -22.48
N GLN A 91 -0.28 6.56 -22.65
CA GLN A 91 -1.09 5.45 -23.18
C GLN A 91 -1.92 4.74 -22.09
N SER A 92 -1.84 5.19 -20.84
CA SER A 92 -2.59 4.66 -19.72
C SER A 92 -4.03 5.20 -19.69
N PRO A 93 -5.00 4.48 -19.12
CA PRO A 93 -6.31 5.04 -18.79
C PRO A 93 -6.28 6.00 -17.59
N LYS A 94 -5.13 6.12 -16.90
CA LYS A 94 -4.95 7.02 -15.74
C LYS A 94 -4.28 8.33 -16.20
N PRO A 95 -4.72 9.50 -15.70
CA PRO A 95 -4.06 10.75 -16.01
C PRO A 95 -2.58 10.73 -15.61
N MET A 96 -1.68 11.19 -16.47
CA MET A 96 -0.25 11.33 -16.19
C MET A 96 0.02 12.52 -15.23
N ASP A 97 0.93 12.38 -14.27
CA ASP A 97 1.57 13.52 -13.55
C ASP A 97 3.03 13.21 -13.30
N ARG A 98 3.85 13.51 -14.30
CA ARG A 98 5.26 13.16 -14.32
C ARG A 98 6.14 14.40 -14.18
N LEU A 99 7.17 14.28 -13.36
CA LEU A 99 8.23 15.27 -13.24
C LEU A 99 9.49 14.79 -13.97
N LEU A 100 9.85 15.51 -15.03
CA LEU A 100 11.09 15.30 -15.76
C LEU A 100 12.19 16.20 -15.19
N CYS A 101 13.13 15.59 -14.48
CA CYS A 101 14.28 16.25 -13.87
C CYS A 101 15.53 16.03 -14.70
N GLY A 102 16.30 17.09 -14.93
CA GLY A 102 17.60 16.98 -15.57
C GLY A 102 18.29 18.32 -15.61
N ASP A 103 19.60 18.36 -15.74
CA ASP A 103 20.32 19.63 -15.82
C ASP A 103 19.88 20.46 -17.05
N VAL A 104 20.14 21.77 -17.01
CA VAL A 104 19.92 22.67 -18.15
C VAL A 104 20.65 22.12 -19.37
N GLY A 105 19.99 21.99 -20.53
CA GLY A 105 20.63 21.48 -21.75
C GLY A 105 20.65 19.95 -21.92
N PHE A 106 20.06 19.17 -21.00
CA PHE A 106 19.98 17.70 -21.12
C PHE A 106 18.80 17.22 -22.01
N GLY A 107 18.25 18.09 -22.86
CA GLY A 107 17.18 17.70 -23.81
C GLY A 107 15.77 17.55 -23.22
N LYS A 108 15.49 18.15 -22.04
CA LYS A 108 14.12 18.17 -21.46
C LYS A 108 13.06 18.69 -22.45
N THR A 109 13.41 19.74 -23.19
CA THR A 109 12.53 20.36 -24.17
C THR A 109 12.21 19.42 -25.34
N GLU A 110 13.16 18.57 -25.78
CA GLU A 110 12.91 17.59 -26.84
C GLU A 110 11.88 16.53 -26.38
N LEU A 111 12.01 16.02 -25.16
CA LEU A 111 11.04 15.09 -24.57
C LEU A 111 9.64 15.72 -24.45
N ALA A 112 9.58 17.00 -24.08
CA ALA A 112 8.33 17.76 -24.04
C ALA A 112 7.71 17.94 -25.44
N MET A 113 8.53 18.23 -26.46
CA MET A 113 8.09 18.35 -27.86
C MET A 113 7.54 17.03 -28.41
N ARG A 114 8.21 15.90 -28.15
CA ARG A 114 7.72 14.56 -28.54
C ARG A 114 6.40 14.20 -27.87
N SER A 115 6.25 14.55 -26.60
CA SER A 115 4.99 14.38 -25.85
C SER A 115 3.88 15.25 -26.43
N ALA A 116 4.18 16.51 -26.77
CA ALA A 116 3.23 17.40 -27.41
C ALA A 116 2.81 16.89 -28.80
N PHE A 117 3.75 16.41 -29.61
CA PHE A 117 3.47 15.83 -30.93
C PHE A 117 2.50 14.64 -30.82
N LYS A 118 2.78 13.70 -29.90
CA LYS A 118 1.90 12.56 -29.62
C LYS A 118 0.49 12.98 -29.23
N ALA A 119 0.37 14.04 -28.42
CA ALA A 119 -0.92 14.55 -28.01
C ALA A 119 -1.71 15.15 -29.17
N VAL A 120 -1.06 15.94 -30.02
CA VAL A 120 -1.68 16.54 -31.21
C VAL A 120 -2.11 15.46 -32.21
N MET A 121 -1.29 14.45 -32.47
CA MET A 121 -1.64 13.33 -33.35
C MET A 121 -2.83 12.52 -32.84
N SER A 122 -3.11 12.56 -31.53
CA SER A 122 -4.31 11.95 -30.93
C SER A 122 -5.53 12.89 -30.91
N GLY A 123 -5.50 14.00 -31.65
CA GLY A 123 -6.60 14.97 -31.75
C GLY A 123 -6.81 15.82 -30.51
N LYS A 124 -5.77 15.98 -29.66
CA LYS A 124 -5.80 16.78 -28.45
C LYS A 124 -4.97 18.06 -28.60
N GLN A 125 -5.42 19.12 -27.96
CA GLN A 125 -4.66 20.37 -27.85
C GLN A 125 -3.65 20.30 -26.70
N VAL A 126 -2.55 21.03 -26.83
CA VAL A 126 -1.45 21.10 -25.85
C VAL A 126 -1.27 22.53 -25.35
N ALA A 127 -1.12 22.67 -24.04
CA ALA A 127 -0.74 23.94 -23.41
C ALA A 127 0.69 23.84 -22.85
N VAL A 128 1.54 24.82 -23.18
CA VAL A 128 2.89 24.93 -22.61
C VAL A 128 2.98 26.19 -21.75
N LEU A 129 3.10 25.99 -20.45
CA LEU A 129 3.12 27.05 -19.46
C LEU A 129 4.56 27.36 -19.02
N SER A 130 5.00 28.59 -19.29
CA SER A 130 6.32 29.11 -18.93
C SER A 130 6.24 30.23 -17.89
N PRO A 131 7.25 30.41 -17.01
CA PRO A 131 7.18 31.39 -15.93
C PRO A 131 7.41 32.83 -16.40
N THR A 132 8.14 33.04 -17.50
CA THR A 132 8.49 34.36 -18.05
C THR A 132 8.14 34.45 -19.53
N THR A 133 7.92 35.67 -20.01
CA THR A 133 7.61 35.95 -21.42
C THR A 133 8.73 35.49 -22.34
N ILE A 134 9.98 35.71 -21.94
CA ILE A 134 11.18 35.31 -22.68
C ILE A 134 11.24 33.80 -22.86
N LEU A 135 11.01 33.01 -21.81
CA LEU A 135 10.98 31.55 -21.92
C LEU A 135 9.84 31.07 -22.82
N ALA A 136 8.67 31.71 -22.75
CA ALA A 136 7.55 31.37 -23.61
C ALA A 136 7.88 31.63 -25.10
N GLU A 137 8.62 32.70 -25.41
CA GLU A 137 9.10 32.96 -26.77
C GLU A 137 10.18 31.97 -27.22
N GLN A 138 11.12 31.62 -26.35
CA GLN A 138 12.14 30.62 -26.65
C GLN A 138 11.51 29.25 -26.96
N HIS A 139 10.52 28.83 -26.18
CA HIS A 139 9.73 27.64 -26.47
C HIS A 139 8.96 27.79 -27.79
N TYR A 140 8.34 28.95 -28.04
CA TYR A 140 7.61 29.20 -29.28
C TYR A 140 8.49 29.04 -30.53
N GLU A 141 9.66 29.68 -30.57
CA GLU A 141 10.58 29.56 -31.71
C GLU A 141 11.13 28.14 -31.85
N SER A 142 11.50 27.50 -30.73
CA SER A 142 12.02 26.13 -30.76
C SER A 142 10.97 25.11 -31.25
N PHE A 143 9.71 25.26 -30.81
CA PHE A 143 8.60 24.42 -31.28
C PHE A 143 8.31 24.69 -32.76
N LYS A 144 8.28 25.96 -33.18
CA LYS A 144 8.01 26.31 -34.57
C LYS A 144 9.07 25.75 -35.53
N GLU A 145 10.35 25.83 -35.17
CA GLU A 145 11.45 25.26 -35.94
C GLU A 145 11.35 23.72 -36.00
N ARG A 146 11.16 23.07 -34.84
CA ARG A 146 11.10 21.61 -34.72
C ARG A 146 9.91 20.99 -35.45
N PHE A 147 8.79 21.69 -35.53
CA PHE A 147 7.52 21.22 -36.13
C PHE A 147 7.32 21.71 -37.57
N LYS A 148 8.30 22.41 -38.17
CA LYS A 148 8.18 23.06 -39.49
C LYS A 148 7.73 22.14 -40.63
N ASN A 149 8.08 20.85 -40.57
CA ASN A 149 7.75 19.85 -41.59
C ASN A 149 6.42 19.13 -41.33
N PHE A 150 5.64 19.57 -40.34
CA PHE A 150 4.42 18.93 -39.88
C PHE A 150 3.24 19.90 -39.93
N PRO A 151 2.02 19.44 -40.26
CA PRO A 151 0.84 20.29 -40.37
C PRO A 151 0.24 20.61 -38.99
N ILE A 152 1.04 21.19 -38.09
CA ILE A 152 0.66 21.51 -36.71
C ILE A 152 0.70 23.03 -36.51
N THR A 153 -0.40 23.59 -36.03
CA THR A 153 -0.54 25.04 -35.82
C THR A 153 -0.12 25.42 -34.41
N ILE A 154 1.01 26.12 -34.30
CA ILE A 154 1.57 26.59 -33.03
C ILE A 154 1.34 28.09 -32.87
N SER A 155 0.80 28.51 -31.73
CA SER A 155 0.61 29.92 -31.39
C SER A 155 1.20 30.27 -30.01
N SER A 156 1.54 31.55 -29.84
CA SER A 156 2.00 32.09 -28.56
C SER A 156 0.99 33.09 -27.96
N LEU A 157 0.86 33.07 -26.64
CA LEU A 157 0.10 34.04 -25.86
C LEU A 157 1.02 34.69 -24.81
N THR A 158 1.79 35.66 -25.29
CA THR A 158 2.74 36.45 -24.51
C THR A 158 2.30 37.91 -24.44
N ARG A 159 2.96 38.69 -23.57
CA ARG A 159 2.69 40.13 -23.45
C ARG A 159 3.05 40.91 -24.72
N PHE A 160 3.96 40.39 -25.55
CA PHE A 160 4.37 40.99 -26.82
C PHE A 160 3.36 40.79 -27.96
N THR A 161 2.41 39.87 -27.80
CA THR A 161 1.35 39.69 -28.79
C THR A 161 0.35 40.84 -28.71
N GLU A 162 0.16 41.58 -29.80
CA GLU A 162 -0.86 42.64 -29.90
C GLU A 162 -2.26 42.16 -29.46
N THR A 163 -2.98 43.00 -28.72
CA THR A 163 -4.30 42.67 -28.14
C THR A 163 -5.32 42.19 -29.19
N LYS A 164 -5.27 42.74 -30.42
CA LYS A 164 -6.13 42.31 -31.54
C LYS A 164 -5.83 40.87 -31.95
N LYS A 165 -4.53 40.53 -32.12
CA LYS A 165 -4.05 39.18 -32.45
C LYS A 165 -4.28 38.19 -31.29
N GLN A 166 -4.21 38.65 -30.04
CA GLN A 166 -4.54 37.79 -28.88
C GLN A 166 -6.00 37.32 -28.92
N LYS A 167 -6.96 38.25 -29.15
CA LYS A 167 -8.39 37.90 -29.24
C LYS A 167 -8.66 36.93 -30.40
N GLU A 168 -8.03 37.15 -31.54
CA GLU A 168 -8.12 36.27 -32.70
C GLU A 168 -7.58 34.86 -32.38
N ARG A 169 -6.38 34.75 -31.79
CA ARG A 169 -5.79 33.47 -31.38
C ARG A 169 -6.65 32.71 -30.36
N LEU A 170 -7.28 33.41 -29.41
CA LEU A 170 -8.19 32.79 -28.44
C LEU A 170 -9.47 32.26 -29.10
N LEU A 171 -10.00 32.95 -30.11
CA LEU A 171 -11.14 32.46 -30.89
C LEU A 171 -10.77 31.20 -31.69
N LEU A 172 -9.60 31.20 -32.34
CA LEU A 172 -9.09 30.04 -33.08
C LEU A 172 -8.81 28.84 -32.14
N LEU A 173 -8.29 29.10 -30.94
CA LEU A 173 -8.08 28.08 -29.91
C LEU A 173 -9.38 27.40 -29.49
N ALA A 174 -10.44 28.19 -29.26
CA ALA A 174 -11.76 27.69 -28.88
C ALA A 174 -12.43 26.89 -30.01
N LYS A 175 -12.13 27.20 -31.28
CA LYS A 175 -12.57 26.41 -32.44
C LYS A 175 -11.77 25.13 -32.67
N GLY A 176 -10.58 25.03 -32.06
CA GLY A 176 -9.65 23.92 -32.23
C GLY A 176 -8.74 24.05 -33.45
N GLU A 177 -8.56 25.25 -33.99
CA GLU A 177 -7.65 25.53 -35.12
C GLU A 177 -6.20 25.79 -34.68
N VAL A 178 -5.98 25.90 -33.37
CA VAL A 178 -4.64 25.98 -32.76
C VAL A 178 -4.38 24.71 -31.96
N ASP A 179 -3.35 23.96 -32.34
CA ASP A 179 -3.01 22.67 -31.74
C ASP A 179 -2.18 22.85 -30.46
N ILE A 180 -1.18 23.74 -30.51
CA ILE A 180 -0.26 24.00 -29.40
C ILE A 180 -0.29 25.48 -29.05
N LEU A 181 -0.60 25.80 -27.79
CA LEU A 181 -0.57 27.15 -27.25
C LEU A 181 0.52 27.30 -26.19
N ILE A 182 1.49 28.18 -26.45
CA ILE A 182 2.63 28.45 -25.58
C ILE A 182 2.45 29.82 -24.92
N GLY A 183 2.62 29.95 -23.62
CA GLY A 183 2.37 31.20 -22.94
C GLY A 183 2.75 31.23 -21.47
N THR A 184 2.50 32.38 -20.85
CA THR A 184 2.77 32.60 -19.42
C THR A 184 1.55 32.29 -18.56
N HIS A 185 1.55 32.71 -17.29
CA HIS A 185 0.37 32.64 -16.40
C HIS A 185 -0.94 33.18 -17.02
N ARG A 186 -0.86 33.99 -18.09
CA ARG A 186 -2.02 34.42 -18.89
C ARG A 186 -2.87 33.26 -19.43
N LEU A 187 -2.27 32.10 -19.68
CA LEU A 187 -2.97 30.87 -20.08
C LEU A 187 -3.93 30.35 -19.00
N LEU A 188 -3.66 30.69 -17.73
CA LEU A 188 -4.48 30.30 -16.59
C LEU A 188 -5.61 31.31 -16.32
N SER A 189 -5.82 32.32 -17.15
CA SER A 189 -6.97 33.23 -17.00
C SER A 189 -8.28 32.52 -17.35
N SER A 190 -9.41 33.02 -16.84
CA SER A 190 -10.73 32.39 -17.03
C SER A 190 -11.28 32.48 -18.46
N ASP A 191 -10.76 33.40 -19.28
CA ASP A 191 -11.18 33.65 -20.66
C ASP A 191 -10.46 32.77 -21.70
N VAL A 192 -9.54 31.91 -21.27
CA VAL A 192 -8.83 30.97 -22.15
C VAL A 192 -9.58 29.64 -22.15
N HIS A 193 -10.23 29.33 -23.28
CA HIS A 193 -11.01 28.11 -23.45
C HIS A 193 -10.41 27.25 -24.56
N PHE A 194 -9.99 26.04 -24.21
CA PHE A 194 -9.57 25.01 -25.15
C PHE A 194 -10.78 24.17 -25.56
N LYS A 195 -10.84 23.74 -26.82
CA LYS A 195 -11.85 22.80 -27.31
C LYS A 195 -11.64 21.41 -26.73
N ASN A 196 -10.40 20.93 -26.71
CA ASN A 196 -10.06 19.57 -26.30
C ASN A 196 -8.62 19.48 -25.76
N LEU A 197 -8.35 20.14 -24.64
CA LEU A 197 -7.03 20.10 -23.98
C LEU A 197 -6.74 18.68 -23.48
N GLY A 198 -5.63 18.09 -23.92
CA GLY A 198 -5.21 16.74 -23.50
C GLY A 198 -3.90 16.69 -22.73
N LEU A 199 -3.00 17.65 -22.93
CA LEU A 199 -1.70 17.68 -22.26
C LEU A 199 -1.34 19.10 -21.80
N LEU A 200 -0.90 19.23 -20.56
CA LEU A 200 -0.33 20.45 -20.00
C LEU A 200 1.15 20.24 -19.65
N ILE A 201 2.02 20.99 -20.32
CA ILE A 201 3.46 21.01 -20.06
C ILE A 201 3.76 22.24 -19.20
N ILE A 202 4.41 22.04 -18.05
CA ILE A 202 4.75 23.11 -17.11
C ILE A 202 6.27 23.18 -16.99
N ASP A 203 6.87 24.31 -17.35
CA ASP A 203 8.30 24.52 -17.19
C ASP A 203 8.61 25.36 -15.94
N GLU A 204 9.56 24.90 -15.12
CA GLU A 204 10.02 25.54 -13.88
C GLU A 204 8.88 25.96 -12.92
N GLU A 205 8.04 24.98 -12.54
CA GLU A 205 6.86 25.14 -11.67
C GLU A 205 7.12 25.96 -10.38
N GLN A 206 8.34 25.91 -9.82
CA GLN A 206 8.70 26.61 -8.59
C GLN A 206 8.47 28.12 -8.66
N ARG A 207 8.56 28.72 -9.85
CA ARG A 207 8.52 30.19 -10.05
C ARG A 207 7.11 30.76 -10.14
N PHE A 208 6.09 29.91 -10.18
CA PHE A 208 4.69 30.36 -10.19
C PHE A 208 4.23 30.78 -8.79
N GLY A 209 3.47 31.87 -8.73
CA GLY A 209 2.85 32.37 -7.50
C GLY A 209 1.73 31.47 -6.97
N VAL A 210 1.29 31.72 -5.73
CA VAL A 210 0.31 30.88 -5.01
C VAL A 210 -1.01 30.72 -5.79
N LYS A 211 -1.57 31.81 -6.34
CA LYS A 211 -2.82 31.76 -7.11
C LYS A 211 -2.72 30.90 -8.37
N ALA A 212 -1.58 30.91 -9.06
CA ALA A 212 -1.36 30.07 -10.23
C ALA A 212 -1.25 28.59 -9.82
N LYS A 213 -0.57 28.30 -8.71
CA LYS A 213 -0.44 26.94 -8.16
C LYS A 213 -1.79 26.35 -7.72
N GLU A 214 -2.69 27.14 -7.14
CA GLU A 214 -4.04 26.67 -6.80
C GLU A 214 -4.87 26.30 -8.03
N LYS A 215 -4.80 27.12 -9.09
CA LYS A 215 -5.51 26.81 -10.34
C LYS A 215 -4.89 25.61 -11.08
N LEU A 216 -3.58 25.41 -10.95
CA LEU A 216 -2.93 24.19 -11.44
C LEU A 216 -3.40 22.95 -10.68
N LYS A 217 -3.61 23.02 -9.36
CA LYS A 217 -4.11 21.89 -8.55
C LYS A 217 -5.45 21.36 -9.06
N SER A 218 -6.39 22.23 -9.42
CA SER A 218 -7.69 21.78 -9.94
C SER A 218 -7.57 21.14 -11.33
N LEU A 219 -6.69 21.68 -12.20
CA LEU A 219 -6.42 21.11 -13.51
C LEU A 219 -5.72 19.73 -13.43
N ARG A 220 -4.99 19.46 -12.35
CA ARG A 220 -4.33 18.16 -12.15
C ARG A 220 -5.29 16.99 -11.99
N ILE A 221 -6.57 17.18 -11.72
CA ILE A 221 -7.44 16.04 -11.38
C ILE A 221 -7.71 15.14 -12.61
N ASN A 222 -7.90 15.74 -13.79
CA ASN A 222 -8.39 15.04 -14.99
C ASN A 222 -7.50 15.20 -16.24
N LEU A 223 -6.36 15.87 -16.13
CA LEU A 223 -5.50 16.21 -17.27
C LEU A 223 -4.10 15.60 -17.11
N ASP A 224 -3.51 15.17 -18.23
CA ASP A 224 -2.12 14.74 -18.27
C ASP A 224 -1.18 15.94 -18.11
N ILE A 225 -0.28 15.83 -17.14
CA ILE A 225 0.67 16.89 -16.80
C ILE A 225 2.10 16.38 -16.88
N LEU A 226 2.91 17.11 -17.65
CA LEU A 226 4.36 16.93 -17.71
C LEU A 226 5.03 18.17 -17.13
N THR A 227 5.72 18.03 -16.00
CA THR A 227 6.48 19.13 -15.40
C THR A 227 7.96 18.99 -15.69
N LEU A 228 8.60 20.07 -16.14
CA LEU A 228 10.02 20.15 -16.44
C LEU A 228 10.72 20.95 -15.34
N SER A 229 11.85 20.46 -14.83
CA SER A 229 12.67 21.25 -13.92
C SER A 229 14.16 20.94 -14.01
N ALA A 230 14.98 21.98 -13.86
CA ALA A 230 16.44 21.85 -13.78
C ALA A 230 16.93 21.30 -12.43
N THR A 231 16.17 21.52 -11.36
CA THR A 231 16.51 21.09 -10.00
C THR A 231 15.24 20.63 -9.29
N PRO A 232 15.13 19.37 -8.86
CA PRO A 232 13.96 18.93 -8.13
C PRO A 232 13.81 19.74 -6.84
N ILE A 233 12.64 20.35 -6.65
CA ILE A 233 12.29 21.02 -5.40
C ILE A 233 12.29 19.95 -4.29
N PRO A 234 12.92 20.18 -3.13
CA PRO A 234 12.92 19.23 -2.01
C PRO A 234 11.55 18.61 -1.70
N ARG A 235 10.50 19.43 -1.62
CA ARG A 235 9.11 18.96 -1.39
C ARG A 235 8.60 18.04 -2.51
N THR A 236 8.93 18.32 -3.76
CA THR A 236 8.50 17.53 -4.92
C THR A 236 9.34 16.26 -5.09
N LEU A 237 10.64 16.33 -4.77
CA LEU A 237 11.53 15.18 -4.68
C LEU A 237 10.98 14.19 -3.64
N HIS A 238 10.57 14.66 -2.46
CA HIS A 238 10.04 13.81 -1.40
C HIS A 238 8.69 13.18 -1.73
N ILE A 239 7.72 13.93 -2.28
CA ILE A 239 6.43 13.37 -2.75
C ILE A 239 6.65 12.27 -3.80
N SER A 240 7.67 12.43 -4.63
CA SER A 240 8.02 11.46 -5.65
C SER A 240 8.77 10.24 -5.10
N LEU A 241 9.63 10.43 -4.09
CA LEU A 241 10.25 9.33 -3.33
C LEU A 241 9.21 8.46 -2.61
N LEU A 242 8.08 9.05 -2.24
CA LEU A 242 6.90 8.36 -1.69
C LEU A 242 6.05 7.67 -2.77
N LYS A 243 6.51 7.60 -4.03
CA LYS A 243 5.80 7.05 -5.20
C LYS A 243 4.44 7.71 -5.50
N LEU A 244 4.17 8.90 -4.95
CA LEU A 244 2.92 9.62 -5.23
C LEU A 244 2.97 10.42 -6.54
N ARG A 245 4.18 10.64 -7.08
CA ARG A 245 4.43 11.35 -8.32
C ARG A 245 5.57 10.67 -9.06
N ASP A 246 5.38 10.36 -10.33
CA ASP A 246 6.40 9.69 -11.13
C ASP A 246 7.53 10.67 -11.53
N ILE A 247 8.78 10.25 -11.36
CA ILE A 247 9.97 11.01 -11.78
C ILE A 247 10.71 10.24 -12.85
N SER A 248 11.12 10.98 -13.88
CA SER A 248 12.19 10.56 -14.79
C SER A 248 13.39 11.49 -14.61
N THR A 249 14.58 10.93 -14.39
CA THR A 249 15.82 11.69 -14.21
C THR A 249 16.74 11.57 -15.42
N LEU A 250 17.24 12.69 -15.92
CA LEU A 250 18.27 12.78 -16.94
C LEU A 250 19.59 13.14 -16.27
N THR A 251 20.52 12.19 -16.20
CA THR A 251 21.83 12.34 -15.53
C THR A 251 23.01 12.33 -16.51
N THR A 252 22.83 11.69 -17.66
CA THR A 252 23.82 11.56 -18.71
C THR A 252 23.87 12.84 -19.55
N PRO A 253 24.99 13.60 -19.55
CA PRO A 253 25.12 14.79 -20.37
C PRO A 253 25.20 14.44 -21.87
N PRO A 254 24.72 15.32 -22.77
CA PRO A 254 24.94 15.17 -24.21
C PRO A 254 26.44 15.29 -24.56
N ILE A 255 26.86 14.60 -25.63
CA ILE A 255 28.28 14.43 -26.05
C ILE A 255 29.03 15.77 -26.22
N ASN A 256 28.35 16.85 -26.61
CA ASN A 256 28.97 18.15 -26.90
C ASN A 256 29.02 19.13 -25.71
N ARG A 257 28.68 18.71 -24.49
CA ARG A 257 28.67 19.61 -23.33
C ARG A 257 29.93 19.44 -22.47
N LYS A 258 30.75 20.50 -22.40
CA LYS A 258 31.91 20.56 -21.49
C LYS A 258 31.49 21.01 -20.08
N PRO A 259 32.15 20.52 -19.02
CA PRO A 259 31.92 20.98 -17.65
C PRO A 259 32.35 22.44 -17.48
N ILE A 260 31.68 23.14 -16.55
CA ILE A 260 31.94 24.55 -16.24
C ILE A 260 33.00 24.59 -15.13
N GLU A 261 34.13 25.23 -15.40
CA GLU A 261 35.20 25.38 -14.43
C GLU A 261 34.78 26.37 -13.33
N THR A 262 34.70 25.89 -12.09
CA THR A 262 34.19 26.66 -10.95
C THR A 262 35.33 27.03 -10.02
N ILE A 263 35.60 28.33 -9.89
CA ILE A 263 36.69 28.89 -9.08
C ILE A 263 36.09 29.59 -7.86
N VAL A 264 36.45 29.13 -6.66
CA VAL A 264 36.04 29.73 -5.39
C VAL A 264 37.25 30.47 -4.81
N ALA A 265 37.16 31.80 -4.67
CA ALA A 265 38.30 32.60 -4.25
C ALA A 265 37.88 33.89 -3.51
N PRO A 266 38.79 34.50 -2.74
CA PRO A 266 38.56 35.84 -2.20
C PRO A 266 38.41 36.85 -3.35
N PHE A 267 37.57 37.86 -3.16
CA PHE A 267 37.41 38.95 -4.12
C PHE A 267 38.74 39.67 -4.33
N SER A 268 39.17 39.76 -5.59
CA SER A 268 40.36 40.50 -6.02
C SER A 268 40.03 41.27 -7.30
N GLU A 269 40.36 42.56 -7.35
CA GLU A 269 40.13 43.40 -8.53
C GLU A 269 40.87 42.86 -9.75
N GLU A 270 42.09 42.33 -9.56
CA GLU A 270 42.91 41.76 -10.63
C GLU A 270 42.28 40.50 -11.22
N MET A 271 41.70 39.64 -10.38
CA MET A 271 41.00 38.42 -10.83
C MET A 271 39.75 38.77 -11.66
N VAL A 272 38.95 39.73 -11.20
CA VAL A 272 37.75 40.18 -11.93
C VAL A 272 38.15 40.76 -13.29
N LYS A 273 39.21 41.57 -13.34
CA LYS A 273 39.72 42.14 -14.58
C LYS A 273 40.14 41.05 -15.57
N LEU A 274 40.97 40.11 -15.13
CA LEU A 274 41.45 39.00 -15.96
C LEU A 274 40.30 38.12 -16.47
N ALA A 275 39.30 37.83 -15.63
CA ALA A 275 38.13 37.06 -16.01
C ALA A 275 37.32 37.75 -17.12
N ILE A 276 37.14 39.08 -17.02
CA ILE A 276 36.44 39.87 -18.03
C ILE A 276 37.25 39.94 -19.34
N GLU A 277 38.54 40.24 -19.27
CA GLU A 277 39.42 40.34 -20.44
C GLU A 277 39.52 39.01 -21.20
N LYS A 278 39.60 37.88 -20.48
CA LYS A 278 39.63 36.54 -21.07
C LYS A 278 38.37 36.22 -21.88
N GLU A 279 37.19 36.64 -21.41
CA GLU A 279 35.93 36.42 -22.12
C GLU A 279 35.76 37.36 -23.32
N LEU A 280 36.17 38.62 -23.18
CA LEU A 280 36.13 39.61 -24.27
C LEU A 280 37.06 39.21 -25.42
N ALA A 281 38.22 38.62 -25.13
CA ALA A 281 39.18 38.14 -26.13
C ALA A 281 38.59 37.08 -27.07
N ARG A 282 37.53 36.36 -26.64
CA ARG A 282 36.79 35.38 -27.45
C ARG A 282 35.43 35.89 -27.95
N ASN A 283 35.18 37.19 -27.90
CA ASN A 283 33.89 37.82 -28.26
C ASN A 283 32.69 37.27 -27.48
N GLY A 284 32.92 36.79 -26.25
CA GLY A 284 31.87 36.28 -25.37
C GLY A 284 31.21 37.38 -24.54
N GLN A 285 30.11 37.00 -23.87
CA GLN A 285 29.39 37.87 -22.93
C GLN A 285 29.53 37.36 -21.49
N ILE A 286 29.42 38.29 -20.53
CA ILE A 286 29.67 38.02 -19.11
C ILE A 286 28.45 38.40 -18.28
N PHE A 287 28.08 37.54 -17.34
CA PHE A 287 27.18 37.88 -16.25
C PHE A 287 28.00 38.30 -15.02
N PHE A 288 27.79 39.52 -14.53
CA PHE A 288 28.33 39.96 -13.24
C PHE A 288 27.18 40.11 -12.24
N LEU A 289 27.18 39.29 -11.20
CA LEU A 289 26.13 39.28 -10.19
C LEU A 289 26.51 40.08 -8.96
N HIS A 290 25.66 41.05 -8.61
CA HIS A 290 25.78 41.83 -7.38
C HIS A 290 24.40 41.98 -6.72
N ASN A 291 24.18 41.32 -5.58
CA ASN A 291 22.85 41.18 -4.96
C ASN A 291 22.37 42.39 -4.14
N ARG A 292 22.76 43.62 -4.51
CA ARG A 292 22.34 44.85 -3.80
C ARG A 292 22.06 45.97 -4.79
N ILE A 293 20.80 46.39 -4.87
CA ILE A 293 20.35 47.43 -5.80
C ILE A 293 20.99 48.78 -5.45
N GLU A 294 21.09 49.10 -4.15
CA GLU A 294 21.63 50.36 -3.64
C GLU A 294 23.07 50.63 -4.10
N THR A 295 23.88 49.57 -4.22
CA THR A 295 25.30 49.62 -4.61
C THR A 295 25.54 49.14 -6.04
N LEU A 296 24.49 48.91 -6.83
CA LEU A 296 24.63 48.42 -8.20
C LEU A 296 25.25 49.48 -9.12
N LEU A 297 24.83 50.74 -8.99
CA LEU A 297 25.38 51.85 -9.79
C LEU A 297 26.82 52.19 -9.43
N THR A 298 27.20 52.05 -8.15
CA THR A 298 28.59 52.23 -7.73
C THR A 298 29.46 51.08 -8.24
N THR A 299 28.94 49.85 -8.25
CA THR A 299 29.61 48.68 -8.85
C THR A 299 29.76 48.83 -10.36
N LYS A 300 28.77 49.40 -11.06
CA LYS A 300 28.88 49.73 -12.50
C LYS A 300 30.07 50.65 -12.76
N LYS A 301 30.15 51.77 -12.03
CA LYS A 301 31.27 52.73 -12.16
C LYS A 301 32.62 52.09 -11.84
N PHE A 302 32.65 51.20 -10.85
CA PHE A 302 33.84 50.43 -10.51
C PHE A 302 34.29 49.53 -11.67
N LEU A 303 33.38 48.77 -12.28
CA LEU A 303 33.67 47.92 -13.43
C LEU A 303 34.08 48.74 -14.66
N GLU A 304 33.41 49.85 -14.94
CA GLU A 304 33.78 50.77 -16.04
C GLU A 304 35.19 51.35 -15.87
N ARG A 305 35.63 51.60 -14.63
CA ARG A 305 37.02 52.00 -14.34
C ARG A 305 38.01 50.85 -14.52
N LEU A 306 37.62 49.62 -14.14
CA LEU A 306 38.48 48.44 -14.19
C LEU A 306 38.71 47.93 -15.62
N VAL A 307 37.68 47.99 -16.46
CA VAL A 307 37.63 47.51 -17.85
C VAL A 307 36.95 48.55 -18.75
N PRO A 308 37.63 49.66 -19.10
CA PRO A 308 37.04 50.78 -19.85
C PRO A 308 36.64 50.44 -21.29
N TYR A 309 37.10 49.30 -21.82
CA TYR A 309 36.80 48.82 -23.18
C TYR A 309 35.54 47.93 -23.25
N ALA A 310 34.93 47.59 -22.11
CA ALA A 310 33.74 46.74 -22.03
C ALA A 310 32.46 47.58 -21.94
N SER A 311 31.45 47.28 -22.76
CA SER A 311 30.13 47.91 -22.61
C SER A 311 29.34 47.22 -21.51
N ILE A 312 28.99 47.96 -20.45
CA ILE A 312 28.34 47.46 -19.23
C ILE A 312 26.95 48.06 -19.05
N GLU A 313 25.93 47.23 -18.89
CA GLU A 313 24.55 47.63 -18.58
C GLU A 313 24.02 46.99 -17.29
N CYS A 314 23.11 47.67 -16.60
CA CYS A 314 22.56 47.23 -15.31
C CYS A 314 21.15 46.64 -15.43
N ALA A 315 20.89 45.52 -14.75
CA ALA A 315 19.55 44.95 -14.62
C ALA A 315 19.19 44.62 -13.15
N HIS A 316 18.07 45.17 -12.66
CA HIS A 316 17.62 44.96 -11.27
C HIS A 316 16.10 44.80 -11.12
N GLY A 317 15.65 44.18 -10.02
CA GLY A 317 14.27 43.67 -9.89
C GLY A 317 13.19 44.75 -9.75
N ARG A 318 13.61 45.99 -9.47
CA ARG A 318 12.75 47.17 -9.43
C ARG A 318 12.49 47.80 -10.80
N MET A 319 13.16 47.33 -11.87
CA MET A 319 12.83 47.77 -13.23
C MET A 319 11.44 47.28 -13.58
N SER A 320 10.71 48.06 -14.37
CA SER A 320 9.48 47.57 -14.96
C SER A 320 9.77 46.34 -15.83
N GLY A 321 8.77 45.46 -15.99
CA GLY A 321 8.94 44.26 -16.80
C GLY A 321 9.36 44.57 -18.24
N GLU A 322 8.87 45.68 -18.80
CA GLU A 322 9.15 46.13 -20.17
C GLU A 322 10.60 46.62 -20.35
N GLU A 323 11.13 47.37 -19.37
CA GLU A 323 12.53 47.81 -19.40
C GLU A 323 13.51 46.64 -19.28
N LEU A 324 13.22 45.70 -18.39
CA LEU A 324 14.05 44.51 -18.19
C LEU A 324 14.04 43.62 -19.45
N GLU A 325 12.86 43.42 -20.05
CA GLU A 325 12.69 42.63 -21.27
C GLU A 325 13.44 43.26 -22.47
N THR A 326 13.34 44.58 -22.66
CA THR A 326 14.07 45.33 -23.71
C THR A 326 15.59 45.22 -23.53
N LEU A 327 16.06 45.36 -22.29
CA LEU A 327 17.48 45.24 -21.97
C LEU A 327 18.02 43.85 -22.28
N MET A 328 17.27 42.80 -21.93
CA MET A 328 17.64 41.42 -22.22
C MET A 328 17.63 41.13 -23.72
N HIS A 329 16.67 41.66 -24.47
CA HIS A 329 16.65 41.57 -25.93
C HIS A 329 17.93 42.16 -26.54
N ARG A 330 18.36 43.34 -26.07
CA ARG A 330 19.63 43.97 -26.51
C ARG A 330 20.85 43.12 -26.12
N PHE A 331 20.84 42.51 -24.94
CA PHE A 331 21.92 41.64 -24.49
C PHE A 331 22.06 40.40 -25.39
N THR A 332 20.96 39.71 -25.70
CA THR A 332 20.96 38.51 -26.57
C THR A 332 21.46 38.80 -28.00
N HIS A 333 21.29 40.03 -28.49
CA HIS A 333 21.74 40.48 -29.82
C HIS A 333 23.16 41.10 -29.80
N ASN A 334 23.97 40.84 -28.77
CA ASN A 334 25.36 41.30 -28.65
C ASN A 334 25.55 42.83 -28.66
N HIS A 335 24.57 43.63 -28.27
CA HIS A 335 24.73 45.10 -28.20
C HIS A 335 25.67 45.58 -27.09
N PHE A 336 25.89 44.77 -26.05
CA PHE A 336 26.84 45.02 -24.98
C PHE A 336 27.37 43.70 -24.40
N GLN A 337 28.53 43.73 -23.74
CA GLN A 337 29.27 42.52 -23.37
C GLN A 337 29.09 42.11 -21.90
N VAL A 338 28.89 43.06 -20.99
CA VAL A 338 28.77 42.77 -19.55
C VAL A 338 27.38 43.16 -19.06
N LEU A 339 26.65 42.17 -18.54
CA LEU A 339 25.40 42.40 -17.84
C LEU A 339 25.64 42.37 -16.33
N LEU A 340 25.62 43.55 -15.71
CA LEU A 340 25.66 43.71 -14.25
C LEU A 340 24.24 43.57 -13.69
N SER A 341 23.94 42.48 -12.99
CA SER A 341 22.58 42.24 -12.51
C SER A 341 22.49 41.76 -11.08
N THR A 342 21.31 41.94 -10.47
CA THR A 342 20.93 41.18 -9.27
C THR A 342 20.58 39.74 -9.67
N SER A 343 20.04 38.93 -8.76
CA SER A 343 19.62 37.53 -9.00
C SER A 343 18.50 37.34 -10.06
N ILE A 344 18.18 38.34 -10.88
CA ILE A 344 17.12 38.23 -11.89
C ILE A 344 17.46 37.26 -13.01
N ILE A 345 18.74 37.12 -13.33
CA ILE A 345 19.20 36.13 -14.33
C ILE A 345 18.97 34.68 -13.86
N GLU A 346 18.66 34.48 -12.57
CA GLU A 346 18.13 33.22 -12.07
C GLU A 346 16.86 32.84 -12.87
N ASN A 347 16.00 33.81 -13.21
CA ASN A 347 14.63 33.68 -13.74
C ASN A 347 14.46 33.16 -15.18
N GLY A 348 15.34 32.29 -15.65
CA GLY A 348 15.03 31.46 -16.82
C GLY A 348 15.58 32.00 -18.13
N ILE A 349 16.41 33.03 -18.09
CA ILE A 349 16.99 33.58 -19.31
C ILE A 349 18.11 32.64 -19.78
N ASP A 350 17.95 32.11 -20.98
CA ASP A 350 18.98 31.36 -21.69
C ASP A 350 19.67 32.31 -22.69
N ILE A 351 20.97 32.57 -22.48
CA ILE A 351 21.78 33.38 -23.38
C ILE A 351 22.96 32.52 -23.85
N PRO A 352 22.88 31.95 -25.06
CA PRO A 352 23.89 31.02 -25.57
C PRO A 352 25.30 31.60 -25.68
N ASN A 353 25.42 32.93 -25.80
CA ASN A 353 26.69 33.63 -26.00
C ASN A 353 27.40 34.01 -24.69
N ALA A 354 26.78 33.76 -23.53
CA ALA A 354 27.38 34.05 -22.24
C ALA A 354 28.10 32.80 -21.71
N ASN A 355 29.44 32.84 -21.64
CA ASN A 355 30.25 31.70 -21.20
C ASN A 355 30.99 31.95 -19.88
N THR A 356 30.94 33.17 -19.32
CA THR A 356 31.52 33.47 -18.00
C THR A 356 30.50 34.11 -17.07
N ILE A 357 30.44 33.62 -15.83
CA ILE A 357 29.68 34.21 -14.73
C ILE A 357 30.60 34.55 -13.57
N ILE A 358 30.46 35.77 -13.06
CA ILE A 358 31.16 36.28 -11.88
C ILE A 358 30.11 36.58 -10.82
N VAL A 359 30.20 35.92 -9.67
CA VAL A 359 29.28 36.09 -8.54
C VAL A 359 30.01 36.83 -7.43
N ASP A 360 29.71 38.12 -7.27
CA ASP A 360 30.17 38.88 -6.12
C ASP A 360 29.42 38.42 -4.86
N GLN A 361 30.15 38.35 -3.74
CA GLN A 361 29.64 37.93 -2.44
C GLN A 361 28.85 36.60 -2.48
N ALA A 362 29.45 35.57 -3.10
CA ALA A 362 28.86 34.24 -3.27
C ALA A 362 28.39 33.60 -1.95
N GLN A 363 28.99 33.97 -0.80
CA GLN A 363 28.55 33.53 0.53
C GLN A 363 27.13 33.97 0.93
N LEU A 364 26.54 34.94 0.22
CA LEU A 364 25.17 35.38 0.47
C LEU A 364 24.11 34.55 -0.29
N TYR A 365 24.52 33.71 -1.24
CA TYR A 365 23.61 32.95 -2.09
C TYR A 365 23.46 31.51 -1.62
N GLY A 366 22.27 30.93 -1.72
CA GLY A 366 22.06 29.50 -1.42
C GLY A 366 22.67 28.57 -2.48
N LEU A 367 22.89 27.29 -2.13
CA LEU A 367 23.60 26.33 -3.00
C LEU A 367 22.86 26.09 -4.32
N ALA A 368 21.54 25.82 -4.27
CA ALA A 368 20.73 25.68 -5.47
C ALA A 368 20.69 26.95 -6.34
N GLN A 369 20.78 28.14 -5.73
CA GLN A 369 20.82 29.39 -6.50
C GLN A 369 22.14 29.50 -7.25
N LEU A 370 23.27 29.29 -6.56
CA LEU A 370 24.59 29.29 -7.17
C LEU A 370 24.71 28.22 -8.28
N TYR A 371 24.13 27.04 -8.06
CA TYR A 371 24.09 25.97 -9.06
C TYR A 371 23.26 26.36 -10.30
N GLN A 372 22.07 26.94 -10.09
CA GLN A 372 21.23 27.41 -11.20
C GLN A 372 21.90 28.54 -11.97
N LEU A 373 22.58 29.46 -11.28
CA LEU A 373 23.33 30.56 -11.87
C LEU A 373 24.53 30.05 -12.67
N ARG A 374 25.29 29.09 -12.11
CA ARG A 374 26.37 28.39 -12.82
C ARG A 374 25.85 27.77 -14.12
N GLY A 375 24.72 27.07 -14.06
CA GLY A 375 24.11 26.42 -15.23
C GLY A 375 23.59 27.36 -16.32
N ARG A 376 23.67 28.69 -16.14
CA ARG A 376 23.29 29.69 -17.16
C ARG A 376 24.35 29.90 -18.23
N VAL A 377 25.62 29.56 -17.94
CA VAL A 377 26.75 29.74 -18.86
C VAL A 377 27.21 28.42 -19.48
N GLY A 378 27.90 28.49 -20.62
CA GLY A 378 28.56 27.31 -21.24
C GLY A 378 27.65 26.41 -22.06
N ARG A 379 27.03 26.98 -23.11
CA ARG A 379 26.04 26.28 -23.94
C ARG A 379 26.54 25.89 -25.34
N ARG A 380 27.64 26.46 -25.83
CA ARG A 380 28.17 26.26 -27.21
C ARG A 380 29.34 25.28 -27.34
N GLY A 381 29.55 24.36 -26.40
CA GLY A 381 30.68 23.42 -26.45
C GLY A 381 32.07 24.06 -26.20
N GLU A 382 32.10 25.39 -26.02
CA GLU A 382 33.25 26.15 -25.52
C GLU A 382 33.39 25.98 -24.00
N GLU A 383 34.59 26.20 -23.48
CA GLU A 383 34.85 26.17 -22.04
C GLU A 383 34.17 27.35 -21.34
N ALA A 384 33.48 27.10 -20.23
CA ALA A 384 32.81 28.14 -19.46
C ALA A 384 33.38 28.23 -18.05
N TYR A 385 33.36 29.44 -17.50
CA TYR A 385 33.97 29.76 -16.20
C TYR A 385 32.93 30.34 -15.24
N ALA A 386 32.96 29.88 -13.99
CA ALA A 386 32.15 30.40 -12.91
C ALA A 386 33.04 30.85 -11.74
N TYR A 387 33.15 32.16 -11.53
CA TYR A 387 33.92 32.76 -10.45
C TYR A 387 33.00 33.05 -9.26
N LEU A 388 33.19 32.35 -8.14
CA LEU A 388 32.43 32.50 -6.91
C LEU A 388 33.29 33.26 -5.89
N LEU A 389 33.08 34.57 -5.80
CA LEU A 389 33.94 35.47 -5.03
C LEU A 389 33.36 35.77 -3.64
N TYR A 390 34.21 35.76 -2.61
CA TYR A 390 33.82 36.12 -1.24
C TYR A 390 34.73 37.21 -0.65
N PRO A 391 34.29 38.02 0.33
CA PRO A 391 35.10 39.09 0.91
C PRO A 391 36.36 38.54 1.59
N ALA A 392 37.53 39.12 1.28
CA ALA A 392 38.82 38.68 1.86
C ALA A 392 38.94 38.98 3.36
N GLU A 393 38.28 40.04 3.86
CA GLU A 393 38.46 40.57 5.22
C GLU A 393 37.46 40.03 6.26
N LYS A 394 36.52 39.14 5.87
CA LYS A 394 35.49 38.61 6.77
C LYS A 394 35.65 37.11 6.98
N SER A 395 35.58 36.67 8.23
CA SER A 395 35.43 35.24 8.54
C SER A 395 34.12 34.72 7.95
N LEU A 396 34.22 33.71 7.09
CA LEU A 396 33.07 32.98 6.58
C LEU A 396 32.55 32.03 7.66
N SER A 397 31.22 31.83 7.71
CA SER A 397 30.66 30.78 8.55
C SER A 397 31.05 29.40 8.01
N GLU A 398 31.18 28.41 8.90
CA GLU A 398 31.51 27.03 8.53
C GLU A 398 30.51 26.47 7.49
N GLN A 399 29.23 26.86 7.59
CA GLN A 399 28.19 26.53 6.62
C GLN A 399 28.43 27.16 5.24
N ALA A 400 28.88 28.42 5.18
CA ALA A 400 29.15 29.09 3.91
C ALA A 400 30.37 28.48 3.20
N ILE A 401 31.40 28.09 3.96
CA ILE A 401 32.61 27.41 3.44
C ILE A 401 32.22 26.04 2.84
N LYS A 402 31.59 25.17 3.64
CA LYS A 402 31.12 23.85 3.17
C LYS A 402 30.24 23.94 1.93
N ARG A 403 29.40 24.97 1.83
CA ARG A 403 28.53 25.19 0.67
C ARG A 403 29.31 25.55 -0.59
N LEU A 404 30.31 26.42 -0.48
CA LEU A 404 31.15 26.81 -1.62
C LEU A 404 32.08 25.66 -2.05
N GLU A 405 32.63 24.91 -1.10
CA GLU A 405 33.44 23.70 -1.34
C GLU A 405 32.64 22.65 -2.11
N VAL A 406 31.39 22.38 -1.72
CA VAL A 406 30.51 21.42 -2.41
C VAL A 406 30.29 21.79 -3.89
N LEU A 407 30.27 23.08 -4.26
CA LEU A 407 30.16 23.50 -5.67
C LEU A 407 31.47 23.31 -6.45
N SER A 408 32.60 23.47 -5.78
CA SER A 408 33.93 23.30 -6.37
C SER A 408 34.28 21.82 -6.57
N GLU A 409 33.88 20.95 -5.63
CA GLU A 409 34.10 19.50 -5.72
C GLU A 409 33.17 18.82 -6.74
N ASN A 410 31.97 19.37 -6.97
CA ASN A 410 30.98 18.82 -7.92
C ASN A 410 30.99 19.57 -9.27
N THR A 411 32.13 19.53 -9.94
CA THR A 411 32.36 20.11 -11.29
C THR A 411 31.78 19.25 -12.42
N ALA A 412 31.52 17.96 -12.19
CA ALA A 412 30.94 17.07 -13.18
C ALA A 412 29.47 17.43 -13.51
N LEU A 413 29.14 17.41 -14.80
CA LEU A 413 27.77 17.53 -15.31
C LEU A 413 26.91 16.36 -14.80
N GLY A 414 25.64 16.60 -14.43
CA GLY A 414 24.76 15.59 -13.81
C GLY A 414 24.77 15.61 -12.26
N SER A 415 25.50 16.53 -11.64
CA SER A 415 25.57 16.69 -10.18
C SER A 415 24.36 17.41 -9.55
N GLY A 416 23.44 17.96 -10.36
CA GLY A 416 22.31 18.76 -9.87
C GLY A 416 21.40 18.04 -8.89
N PHE A 417 21.23 16.73 -9.03
CA PHE A 417 20.51 15.89 -8.08
C PHE A 417 21.25 15.77 -6.73
N ARG A 418 22.56 15.50 -6.75
CA ARG A 418 23.40 15.39 -5.54
C ARG A 418 23.52 16.73 -4.81
N ILE A 419 23.56 17.82 -5.57
CA ILE A 419 23.62 19.18 -5.05
C ILE A 419 22.30 19.61 -4.44
N ALA A 420 21.16 19.22 -5.01
CA ALA A 420 19.85 19.45 -4.40
C ALA A 420 19.70 18.72 -3.05
N MET A 421 20.20 17.48 -2.94
CA MET A 421 20.25 16.72 -1.69
C MET A 421 21.15 17.41 -0.64
N ARG A 422 22.36 17.82 -1.04
CA ARG A 422 23.29 18.58 -0.18
C ARG A 422 22.76 19.96 0.23
N ASP A 423 22.03 20.66 -0.64
CA ASP A 423 21.42 21.97 -0.30
C ASP A 423 20.34 21.82 0.78
N LEU A 424 19.60 20.71 0.72
CA LEU A 424 18.61 20.30 1.71
C LEU A 424 19.28 20.02 3.07
N GLU A 425 20.42 19.33 3.05
CA GLU A 425 21.24 19.05 4.24
C GLU A 425 21.86 20.33 4.83
N ILE A 426 22.26 21.29 3.99
CA ILE A 426 23.00 22.49 4.41
C ILE A 426 22.09 23.63 4.88
N ARG A 427 20.93 23.86 4.24
CA ARG A 427 20.06 25.02 4.59
C ARG A 427 19.25 24.83 5.86
N GLY A 428 19.03 23.60 6.32
CA GLY A 428 18.04 23.32 7.36
C GLY A 428 16.61 23.62 6.88
N ILE A 429 15.62 22.96 7.49
CA ILE A 429 14.28 22.79 6.88
C ILE A 429 13.33 23.99 7.06
N GLY A 430 13.78 25.05 7.75
CA GLY A 430 12.93 26.17 8.20
C GLY A 430 12.14 26.93 7.12
N ASN A 431 12.64 26.99 5.88
CA ASN A 431 12.04 27.82 4.80
C ASN A 431 11.33 27.03 3.69
N LEU A 432 11.40 25.70 3.69
CA LEU A 432 10.95 24.85 2.56
C LEU A 432 9.49 24.39 2.65
N LEU A 433 8.95 24.42 3.86
CA LEU A 433 7.64 23.94 4.22
C LEU A 433 7.02 25.10 4.99
N GLY A 434 6.06 25.80 4.39
CA GLY A 434 5.55 27.10 4.86
C GLY A 434 5.37 27.17 6.37
N SER A 435 5.45 28.37 6.94
CA SER A 435 5.66 28.74 8.36
C SER A 435 5.00 27.89 9.47
N GLN A 436 4.01 27.06 9.17
CA GLN A 436 3.38 26.10 10.10
C GLN A 436 4.14 24.76 10.28
N GLN A 437 5.03 24.38 9.35
CA GLN A 437 5.62 23.03 9.29
C GLN A 437 7.08 22.93 9.77
N SER A 438 7.81 24.05 9.82
CA SER A 438 9.24 24.09 10.18
C SER A 438 9.54 23.65 11.62
N GLY A 439 8.68 23.98 12.58
CA GLY A 439 8.94 23.74 14.01
C GLY A 439 8.90 22.27 14.46
N GLU A 440 8.26 21.37 13.70
CA GLU A 440 8.21 19.94 14.07
C GLU A 440 9.46 19.19 13.60
N ILE A 441 10.01 19.60 12.46
CA ILE A 441 11.22 19.01 11.88
C ILE A 441 12.44 19.40 12.71
N GLU A 442 12.45 20.63 13.23
CA GLU A 442 13.39 21.07 14.27
C GLU A 442 13.23 20.31 15.60
N SER A 443 12.13 19.60 15.82
CA SER A 443 11.88 18.90 17.08
C SER A 443 12.28 17.42 17.07
N VAL A 444 12.24 16.74 15.92
CA VAL A 444 12.56 15.30 15.81
C VAL A 444 13.70 15.00 14.82
N GLY A 445 14.13 15.98 14.03
CA GLY A 445 15.10 15.79 12.94
C GLY A 445 14.44 15.35 11.62
N LEU A 446 15.08 15.69 10.50
CA LEU A 446 14.56 15.45 9.15
C LEU A 446 14.28 13.98 8.86
N ASP A 447 15.29 13.12 9.06
CA ASP A 447 15.20 11.70 8.73
C ASP A 447 14.10 11.00 9.53
N MET A 448 13.97 11.31 10.82
CA MET A 448 12.89 10.77 11.66
C MET A 448 11.52 11.29 11.22
N TYR A 449 11.41 12.57 10.86
CA TYR A 449 10.16 13.12 10.34
C TYR A 449 9.73 12.44 9.02
N LEU A 450 10.68 12.20 8.11
CA LEU A 450 10.44 11.48 6.86
C LEU A 450 10.03 10.04 7.11
N ARG A 451 10.70 9.33 8.02
CA ARG A 451 10.34 7.97 8.42
C ARG A 451 8.93 7.91 9.00
N LEU A 452 8.53 8.88 9.82
CA LEU A 452 7.16 8.96 10.33
C LEU A 452 6.13 9.18 9.22
N LEU A 453 6.46 9.97 8.18
CA LEU A 453 5.60 10.22 7.03
C LEU A 453 5.46 8.98 6.15
N GLU A 454 6.56 8.27 5.90
CA GLU A 454 6.56 6.98 5.23
C GLU A 454 5.75 5.94 6.02
N GLU A 455 5.94 5.84 7.34
CA GLU A 455 5.17 4.94 8.21
C GLU A 455 3.68 5.27 8.19
N SER A 456 3.32 6.56 8.29
CA SER A 456 1.93 7.01 8.28
C SER A 456 1.25 6.70 6.94
N MET A 457 1.92 7.01 5.83
CA MET A 457 1.42 6.69 4.50
C MET A 457 1.34 5.19 4.25
N ALA A 458 2.36 4.42 4.60
CA ALA A 458 2.39 2.96 4.44
C ALA A 458 1.28 2.28 5.24
N SER A 459 1.03 2.74 6.47
CA SER A 459 -0.06 2.23 7.32
C SER A 459 -1.45 2.51 6.75
N ARG A 460 -1.62 3.61 5.99
CA ARG A 460 -2.90 4.04 5.40
C ARG A 460 -3.12 3.52 3.99
N LEU A 461 -2.05 3.28 3.24
CA LEU A 461 -2.06 2.71 1.88
C LEU A 461 -2.00 1.17 1.88
N GLY A 462 -2.07 0.52 3.05
CA GLY A 462 -2.09 -0.94 3.17
C GLY A 462 -0.73 -1.64 2.99
N SER A 463 0.28 -0.92 2.50
CA SER A 463 1.63 -1.44 2.27
C SER A 463 2.37 -1.75 3.58
N THR A 464 2.00 -2.85 4.23
CA THR A 464 2.58 -3.34 5.48
C THR A 464 3.86 -4.14 5.21
N SER A 465 4.74 -3.59 4.37
CA SER A 465 6.13 -4.01 4.32
C SER A 465 6.87 -3.35 5.49
N GLN A 466 6.49 -3.68 6.73
CA GLN A 466 7.43 -3.51 7.82
C GLN A 466 8.58 -4.47 7.55
N LEU A 467 9.71 -3.95 7.05
CA LEU A 467 10.98 -4.63 7.19
C LEU A 467 11.20 -4.78 8.70
N LEU A 468 10.80 -5.93 9.25
CA LEU A 468 11.14 -6.34 10.60
C LEU A 468 12.67 -6.36 10.66
N GLU A 469 13.28 -5.35 11.26
CA GLU A 469 14.72 -5.38 11.50
C GLU A 469 14.99 -6.49 12.51
N CYS A 470 15.64 -7.58 12.08
CA CYS A 470 16.04 -8.66 12.98
C CYS A 470 17.07 -8.14 13.99
N HIS A 471 16.73 -8.21 15.28
CA HIS A 471 17.66 -7.90 16.37
C HIS A 471 18.63 -9.07 16.60
N LEU A 472 19.90 -8.87 16.30
CA LEU A 472 20.97 -9.86 16.53
C LEU A 472 21.74 -9.48 17.79
N ASP A 473 21.67 -10.34 18.81
CA ASP A 473 22.45 -10.25 20.05
C ASP A 473 23.30 -11.52 20.14
N LEU A 474 24.44 -11.51 19.47
CA LEU A 474 25.35 -12.64 19.32
C LEU A 474 26.69 -12.30 19.96
N SER A 475 27.34 -13.30 20.55
CA SER A 475 28.69 -13.16 21.12
C SER A 475 29.72 -13.29 20.01
N TYR A 476 30.07 -12.18 19.35
CA TYR A 476 31.11 -12.14 18.32
C TYR A 476 32.20 -11.12 18.64
N GLN A 477 33.44 -11.43 18.25
CA GLN A 477 34.61 -10.56 18.43
C GLN A 477 35.08 -10.01 17.07
N GLY A 478 34.25 -9.18 16.44
CA GLY A 478 34.58 -8.51 15.17
C GLY A 478 34.83 -7.01 15.37
N PHE A 479 35.89 -6.47 14.78
CA PHE A 479 36.14 -5.03 14.72
C PHE A 479 36.89 -4.64 13.44
N ILE A 480 36.82 -3.37 13.01
CA ILE A 480 37.65 -2.86 11.91
C ILE A 480 38.99 -2.38 12.50
N PRO A 481 40.10 -3.10 12.28
CA PRO A 481 41.38 -2.75 12.89
C PRO A 481 41.92 -1.44 12.31
N SER A 482 42.53 -0.62 13.18
CA SER A 482 43.12 0.67 12.78
C SER A 482 44.33 0.52 11.85
N THR A 483 44.90 -0.68 11.80
CA THR A 483 45.95 -1.07 10.85
C THR A 483 45.43 -1.26 9.43
N TYR A 484 44.13 -1.53 9.25
CA TYR A 484 43.52 -1.73 7.93
C TYR A 484 42.87 -0.45 7.40
N ILE A 485 42.10 0.25 8.25
CA ILE A 485 41.55 1.56 7.93
C ILE A 485 42.01 2.53 9.02
N ALA A 486 42.91 3.45 8.70
CA ALA A 486 43.42 4.40 9.70
C ALA A 486 42.42 5.54 9.99
N CYS A 487 41.67 5.98 8.98
CA CYS A 487 40.75 7.11 9.09
C CYS A 487 39.44 6.74 9.79
N THR A 488 39.13 7.41 10.91
CA THR A 488 37.90 7.17 11.68
C THR A 488 36.62 7.48 10.90
N GLN A 489 36.63 8.48 10.01
CA GLN A 489 35.47 8.79 9.17
C GLN A 489 35.17 7.66 8.17
N GLU A 490 36.20 7.14 7.50
CA GLU A 490 36.06 6.01 6.57
C GLU A 490 35.60 4.75 7.31
N LYS A 491 36.15 4.47 8.51
CA LYS A 491 35.65 3.36 9.34
C LYS A 491 34.15 3.50 9.63
N MET A 492 33.70 4.69 10.00
CA MET A 492 32.29 4.94 10.32
C MET A 492 31.39 4.80 9.09
N GLU A 493 31.87 5.17 7.90
CA GLU A 493 31.16 4.93 6.64
C GLU A 493 30.99 3.44 6.36
N ILE A 494 32.06 2.64 6.54
CA ILE A 494 32.00 1.18 6.38
C ILE A 494 31.05 0.55 7.40
N TYR A 495 31.09 0.99 8.67
CA TYR A 495 30.13 0.53 9.69
C TYR A 495 28.67 0.83 9.32
N LYS A 496 28.39 2.00 8.74
CA LYS A 496 27.05 2.36 8.24
C LYS A 496 26.64 1.48 7.06
N ARG A 497 27.53 1.28 6.09
CA ARG A 497 27.28 0.42 4.93
C ARG A 497 26.96 -1.01 5.35
N LEU A 498 27.76 -1.60 6.24
CA LEU A 498 27.51 -2.93 6.81
C LEU A 498 26.14 -3.04 7.47
N ALA A 499 25.73 -2.01 8.22
CA ALA A 499 24.47 -2.01 8.92
C ALA A 499 23.24 -1.88 7.97
N ALA A 500 23.45 -1.30 6.79
CA ALA A 500 22.43 -1.04 5.78
C ALA A 500 22.25 -2.16 4.74
N ILE A 501 23.09 -3.20 4.77
CA ILE A 501 23.01 -4.33 3.82
C ILE A 501 21.65 -5.04 3.91
N LYS A 502 21.01 -5.26 2.76
CA LYS A 502 19.70 -5.92 2.65
C LYS A 502 19.71 -7.25 1.92
N ASN A 503 20.72 -7.50 1.09
CA ASN A 503 20.82 -8.73 0.30
C ASN A 503 22.25 -9.27 0.26
N THR A 504 22.40 -10.53 -0.14
CA THR A 504 23.70 -11.22 -0.18
C THR A 504 24.65 -10.63 -1.23
N GLN A 505 24.11 -10.04 -2.31
CA GLN A 505 24.91 -9.40 -3.34
C GLN A 505 25.64 -8.15 -2.81
N GLU A 506 24.96 -7.33 -2.01
CA GLU A 506 25.54 -6.14 -1.37
C GLU A 506 26.68 -6.51 -0.40
N VAL A 507 26.65 -7.70 0.22
CA VAL A 507 27.77 -8.20 1.02
C VAL A 507 28.99 -8.45 0.14
N LEU A 508 28.80 -9.11 -1.01
CA LEU A 508 29.88 -9.39 -1.97
C LEU A 508 30.44 -8.10 -2.56
N ASP A 509 29.57 -7.16 -2.92
CA ASP A 509 29.97 -5.86 -3.47
C ASP A 509 30.80 -5.06 -2.45
N LEU A 510 30.40 -5.08 -1.17
CA LEU A 510 31.18 -4.45 -0.11
C LEU A 510 32.53 -5.15 0.09
N ARG A 511 32.57 -6.48 0.04
CA ARG A 511 33.81 -7.25 0.15
C ARG A 511 34.79 -6.90 -0.97
N ASN A 512 34.31 -6.82 -2.20
CA ASN A 512 35.11 -6.43 -3.37
C ASN A 512 35.59 -4.97 -3.26
N ALA A 513 34.72 -4.06 -2.82
CA ALA A 513 35.09 -2.66 -2.64
C ALA A 513 36.14 -2.45 -1.52
N LEU A 514 36.06 -3.23 -0.43
CA LEU A 514 37.07 -3.23 0.62
C LEU A 514 38.40 -3.78 0.11
N TYR A 515 38.36 -4.84 -0.70
CA TYR A 515 39.55 -5.43 -1.31
C TYR A 515 40.25 -4.44 -2.25
N ASP A 516 39.48 -3.78 -3.11
CA ASP A 516 39.99 -2.82 -4.09
C ASP A 516 40.61 -1.57 -3.42
N ARG A 517 39.98 -1.04 -2.35
CA ARG A 517 40.49 0.16 -1.66
C ARG A 517 41.59 -0.10 -0.64
N PHE A 518 41.53 -1.21 0.10
CA PHE A 518 42.35 -1.42 1.30
C PHE A 518 43.14 -2.74 1.27
N GLY A 519 42.96 -3.57 0.24
CA GLY A 519 43.66 -4.84 0.08
C GLY A 519 42.96 -6.01 0.79
N PRO A 520 43.67 -7.13 1.06
CA PRO A 520 43.05 -8.32 1.61
C PRO A 520 42.41 -8.06 2.98
N LEU A 521 41.19 -8.59 3.17
CA LEU A 521 40.46 -8.40 4.42
C LEU A 521 41.18 -9.04 5.62
N PRO A 522 41.33 -8.32 6.75
CA PRO A 522 41.84 -8.87 8.00
C PRO A 522 40.89 -9.91 8.59
N GLN A 523 41.43 -10.88 9.34
CA GLN A 523 40.62 -11.92 9.99
C GLN A 523 39.62 -11.34 11.00
N GLU A 524 39.96 -10.22 11.64
CA GLU A 524 39.13 -9.53 12.63
C GLU A 524 37.84 -8.92 12.02
N MET A 525 37.80 -8.76 10.69
CA MET A 525 36.63 -8.25 9.98
C MET A 525 35.68 -9.34 9.48
N GLU A 526 36.13 -10.60 9.43
CA GLU A 526 35.33 -11.72 8.93
C GLU A 526 34.03 -11.93 9.74
N PRO A 527 34.03 -11.84 11.09
CA PRO A 527 32.80 -11.93 11.88
C PRO A 527 31.77 -10.84 11.54
N PHE A 528 32.19 -9.64 11.10
CA PHE A 528 31.23 -8.58 10.72
C PHE A 528 30.48 -8.89 9.43
N LEU A 529 31.16 -9.48 8.45
CA LEU A 529 30.52 -9.89 7.21
C LEU A 529 29.55 -11.04 7.47
N GLN A 530 29.95 -12.01 8.30
CA GLN A 530 29.08 -13.12 8.69
C GLN A 530 27.82 -12.66 9.43
N VAL A 531 27.93 -11.69 10.35
CA VAL A 531 26.76 -11.11 11.03
C VAL A 531 25.84 -10.37 10.04
N ALA A 532 26.38 -9.71 9.03
CA ALA A 532 25.58 -9.07 7.97
C ALA A 532 24.85 -10.11 7.10
N GLU A 533 25.54 -11.18 6.69
CA GLU A 533 24.93 -12.31 5.96
C GLU A 533 23.82 -12.98 6.78
N LEU A 534 24.09 -13.21 8.07
CA LEU A 534 23.14 -13.82 8.99
C LEU A 534 21.91 -12.92 9.20
N ARG A 535 22.08 -11.59 9.20
CA ARG A 535 20.96 -10.64 9.21
C ARG A 535 20.13 -10.72 7.94
N VAL A 536 20.76 -10.82 6.77
CA VAL A 536 20.05 -10.96 5.48
C VAL A 536 19.25 -12.27 5.47
N LEU A 537 19.84 -13.36 5.93
CA LEU A 537 19.17 -14.66 6.10
C LEU A 537 18.00 -14.56 7.10
N ALA A 538 18.22 -13.94 8.25
CA ALA A 538 17.21 -13.76 9.27
C ALA A 538 16.02 -12.92 8.76
N ASN A 539 16.28 -11.82 8.06
CA ASN A 539 15.24 -11.00 7.42
C ASN A 539 14.47 -11.80 6.34
N LYS A 540 15.17 -12.59 5.52
CA LYS A 540 14.55 -13.47 4.51
C LYS A 540 13.63 -14.52 5.14
N LEU A 541 14.04 -15.06 6.30
CA LEU A 541 13.28 -16.02 7.09
C LEU A 541 12.27 -15.35 8.04
N LYS A 542 12.09 -14.03 7.94
CA LYS A 542 11.23 -13.21 8.81
C LYS A 542 11.48 -13.42 10.31
N ILE A 543 12.74 -13.61 10.73
CA ILE A 543 13.13 -13.73 12.14
C ILE A 543 13.17 -12.33 12.77
N SER A 544 12.55 -12.14 13.94
CA SER A 544 12.52 -10.87 14.65
C SER A 544 13.71 -10.68 15.58
N SER A 545 14.25 -11.76 16.15
CA SER A 545 15.50 -11.71 16.91
C SER A 545 16.25 -13.04 16.96
N LEU A 546 17.57 -12.97 17.01
CA LEU A 546 18.45 -14.05 17.44
C LEU A 546 19.24 -13.56 18.65
N THR A 547 19.20 -14.31 19.75
CA THR A 547 19.93 -14.00 20.97
C THR A 547 20.73 -15.20 21.43
N GLU A 548 22.03 -15.05 21.57
CA GLU A 548 22.94 -16.07 22.09
C GLU A 548 23.18 -15.83 23.58
N ARG A 549 22.99 -16.89 24.38
CA ARG A 549 23.37 -16.91 25.81
C ARG A 549 24.06 -18.23 26.11
N GLU A 550 25.31 -18.14 26.55
CA GLU A 550 26.17 -19.27 26.94
C GLU A 550 26.22 -20.36 25.87
N ASP A 551 25.38 -21.40 25.97
CA ASP A 551 25.35 -22.57 25.06
C ASP A 551 24.05 -22.67 24.22
N CYS A 552 23.19 -21.66 24.23
CA CYS A 552 21.91 -21.68 23.49
C CYS A 552 21.69 -20.41 22.66
N CYS A 553 21.22 -20.61 21.41
CA CYS A 553 20.75 -19.53 20.55
C CYS A 553 19.22 -19.54 20.52
N LYS A 554 18.60 -18.50 21.08
CA LYS A 554 17.16 -18.29 21.05
C LYS A 554 16.80 -17.54 19.77
N VAL A 555 16.02 -18.18 18.91
CA VAL A 555 15.49 -17.60 17.67
C VAL A 555 14.02 -17.27 17.87
N ASN A 556 13.65 -15.99 17.76
CA ASN A 556 12.25 -15.55 17.75
C ASN A 556 11.84 -15.22 16.33
N GLN A 557 10.89 -15.96 15.76
CA GLN A 557 10.31 -15.63 14.47
C GLN A 557 9.42 -14.38 14.58
N GLY A 558 9.43 -13.55 13.53
CA GLY A 558 8.55 -12.41 13.37
C GLY A 558 7.11 -12.83 13.16
N VAL A 559 6.21 -11.90 13.46
CA VAL A 559 4.76 -12.07 13.49
C VAL A 559 4.24 -12.31 12.06
N TYR A 560 4.09 -13.57 11.66
CA TYR A 560 3.39 -13.98 10.43
C TYR A 560 1.90 -13.66 10.52
N THR A 561 1.41 -12.54 9.98
CA THR A 561 -0.05 -12.30 9.87
C THR A 561 -0.67 -13.42 9.04
N MET A 562 -1.13 -14.46 9.73
CA MET A 562 -1.66 -15.69 9.13
C MET A 562 -3.15 -15.49 9.01
N LYS A 563 -3.61 -15.06 7.84
CA LYS A 563 -5.03 -14.97 7.55
C LYS A 563 -5.56 -16.35 7.14
N VAL A 564 -6.60 -16.80 7.81
CA VAL A 564 -7.23 -18.11 7.64
C VAL A 564 -8.62 -17.90 7.05
N LEU A 565 -8.89 -18.49 5.89
CA LEU A 565 -10.24 -18.55 5.34
C LEU A 565 -10.91 -19.83 5.81
N ILE A 566 -12.09 -19.74 6.42
CA ILE A 566 -12.88 -20.88 6.86
C ILE A 566 -14.13 -20.95 5.99
N LEU A 567 -14.42 -22.12 5.42
CA LEU A 567 -15.54 -22.37 4.54
C LEU A 567 -16.43 -23.49 5.07
N ASN A 568 -17.74 -23.30 4.96
CA ASN A 568 -18.76 -24.29 5.26
C ASN A 568 -19.79 -24.34 4.12
N CYS A 569 -19.61 -25.29 3.22
CA CYS A 569 -20.56 -25.53 2.11
C CYS A 569 -21.69 -26.43 2.61
N GLY A 570 -22.89 -25.86 2.77
CA GLY A 570 -24.13 -26.59 3.01
C GLY A 570 -24.82 -27.00 1.72
N SER A 571 -25.99 -27.63 1.81
CA SER A 571 -26.74 -28.11 0.64
C SER A 571 -27.26 -27.00 -0.28
N SER A 572 -27.55 -25.83 0.28
CA SER A 572 -28.11 -24.68 -0.46
C SER A 572 -27.51 -23.35 -0.02
N SER A 573 -26.42 -23.37 0.76
CA SER A 573 -25.74 -22.17 1.22
C SER A 573 -24.24 -22.40 1.42
N VAL A 574 -23.45 -21.32 1.37
CA VAL A 574 -22.01 -21.35 1.66
C VAL A 574 -21.71 -20.26 2.68
N LYS A 575 -21.31 -20.66 3.88
CA LYS A 575 -20.89 -19.73 4.95
C LYS A 575 -19.37 -19.63 4.96
N TYR A 576 -18.85 -18.45 5.25
CA TYR A 576 -17.42 -18.23 5.36
C TYR A 576 -17.04 -17.19 6.39
N GLN A 577 -15.81 -17.31 6.89
CA GLN A 577 -15.17 -16.31 7.73
C GLN A 577 -13.70 -16.17 7.35
N VAL A 578 -13.18 -14.95 7.40
CA VAL A 578 -11.75 -14.65 7.29
C VAL A 578 -11.26 -14.22 8.66
N TYR A 579 -10.26 -14.92 9.19
CA TYR A 579 -9.73 -14.71 10.53
C TYR A 579 -8.25 -14.33 10.46
N ASP A 580 -7.86 -13.29 11.19
CA ASP A 580 -6.46 -13.05 11.50
C ASP A 580 -6.07 -13.88 12.72
N TRP A 581 -5.26 -14.93 12.49
CA TRP A 581 -4.88 -15.87 13.53
C TRP A 581 -4.12 -15.22 14.69
N GLN A 582 -3.35 -14.17 14.42
CA GLN A 582 -2.49 -13.55 15.41
C GLN A 582 -3.18 -12.44 16.17
N ALA A 583 -3.90 -11.56 15.45
CA ALA A 583 -4.72 -10.54 16.06
C ALA A 583 -5.90 -11.15 16.84
N LYS A 584 -6.25 -12.40 16.52
CA LYS A 584 -7.42 -13.13 17.02
C LYS A 584 -8.75 -12.46 16.65
N GLU A 585 -8.78 -11.79 15.50
CA GLU A 585 -9.90 -10.97 15.03
C GLU A 585 -10.53 -11.57 13.77
N ILE A 586 -11.85 -11.43 13.66
CA ILE A 586 -12.58 -11.78 12.44
C ILE A 586 -12.54 -10.55 11.52
N LEU A 587 -11.94 -10.73 10.34
CA LEU A 587 -11.79 -9.67 9.34
C LEU A 587 -13.03 -9.54 8.45
N ALA A 588 -13.67 -10.67 8.15
CA ALA A 588 -14.93 -10.72 7.41
C ALA A 588 -15.73 -11.98 7.77
N THR A 589 -17.05 -11.88 7.67
CA THR A 589 -18.01 -12.99 7.76
C THR A 589 -19.01 -12.84 6.62
N GLY A 590 -19.49 -13.94 6.07
CA GLY A 590 -20.60 -13.88 5.14
C GLY A 590 -21.27 -15.20 4.88
N VAL A 591 -22.39 -15.12 4.18
CA VAL A 591 -23.17 -16.28 3.73
C VAL A 591 -23.71 -16.03 2.33
N VAL A 592 -23.53 -17.01 1.45
CA VAL A 592 -24.26 -17.10 0.19
C VAL A 592 -25.45 -18.02 0.42
N GLU A 593 -26.67 -17.52 0.26
CA GLU A 593 -27.91 -18.28 0.43
C GLU A 593 -28.55 -18.64 -0.91
N ARG A 594 -29.39 -19.68 -0.89
CA ARG A 594 -30.13 -20.19 -2.07
C ARG A 594 -29.23 -20.56 -3.26
N VAL A 595 -28.07 -21.15 -2.99
CA VAL A 595 -27.16 -21.71 -4.01
C VAL A 595 -27.90 -22.81 -4.80
N ALA A 596 -27.70 -22.84 -6.11
CA ALA A 596 -28.41 -23.71 -7.06
C ALA A 596 -29.93 -23.52 -7.12
N ASN A 597 -30.45 -22.42 -6.58
CA ASN A 597 -31.87 -22.04 -6.63
C ASN A 597 -32.02 -20.62 -7.20
N SER A 598 -33.23 -20.26 -7.63
CA SER A 598 -33.51 -18.89 -8.08
C SER A 598 -33.47 -17.88 -6.92
N GLY A 599 -32.89 -16.72 -7.20
CA GLY A 599 -32.77 -15.61 -6.25
C GLY A 599 -31.64 -15.79 -5.24
N SER A 600 -30.51 -16.39 -5.63
CA SER A 600 -29.33 -16.46 -4.74
C SER A 600 -28.83 -15.06 -4.39
N TYR A 601 -28.31 -14.92 -3.19
CA TYR A 601 -27.74 -13.67 -2.71
C TYR A 601 -26.61 -13.95 -1.72
N ILE A 602 -25.70 -12.99 -1.59
CA ILE A 602 -24.64 -12.99 -0.59
C ILE A 602 -24.88 -11.87 0.41
N GLU A 603 -24.83 -12.21 1.69
CA GLU A 603 -24.67 -11.25 2.79
C GLU A 603 -23.20 -11.29 3.21
N HIS A 604 -22.53 -10.15 3.13
CA HIS A 604 -21.13 -9.99 3.50
C HIS A 604 -20.98 -8.86 4.51
N SER A 605 -20.28 -9.13 5.60
CA SER A 605 -19.94 -8.17 6.64
C SER A 605 -18.42 -8.19 6.84
N SER A 606 -17.79 -7.02 6.76
CA SER A 606 -16.36 -6.84 7.05
C SER A 606 -16.15 -5.63 7.93
N ILE A 607 -14.91 -5.42 8.37
CA ILE A 607 -14.53 -4.23 9.16
C ILE A 607 -14.88 -2.92 8.44
N LYS A 608 -15.01 -2.93 7.10
CA LYS A 608 -15.34 -1.74 6.29
C LYS A 608 -16.84 -1.51 6.10
N GLY A 609 -17.69 -2.50 6.37
CA GLY A 609 -19.14 -2.36 6.22
C GLY A 609 -19.83 -3.68 5.87
N GLU A 610 -21.16 -3.58 5.70
CA GLU A 610 -22.02 -4.71 5.37
C GLU A 610 -22.70 -4.48 4.02
N ILE A 611 -22.84 -5.53 3.22
CA ILE A 611 -23.56 -5.51 1.95
C ILE A 611 -24.40 -6.77 1.77
N THR A 612 -25.49 -6.62 1.04
CA THR A 612 -26.24 -7.73 0.45
C THR A 612 -26.23 -7.58 -1.06
N ILE A 613 -25.72 -8.59 -1.78
CA ILE A 613 -25.68 -8.60 -3.25
C ILE A 613 -26.57 -9.74 -3.74
N HIS A 614 -27.58 -9.39 -4.54
CA HIS A 614 -28.43 -10.37 -5.20
C HIS A 614 -27.78 -10.81 -6.52
N GLN A 615 -27.19 -12.00 -6.53
CA GLN A 615 -26.58 -12.61 -7.70
C GLN A 615 -26.87 -14.11 -7.71
N ASN A 616 -27.55 -14.58 -8.75
CA ASN A 616 -27.85 -16.01 -8.91
C ASN A 616 -26.56 -16.82 -9.02
N CYS A 617 -26.44 -17.85 -8.18
CA CYS A 617 -25.33 -18.80 -8.18
C CYS A 617 -25.89 -20.17 -8.59
N SER A 618 -25.51 -20.65 -9.78
CA SER A 618 -26.00 -21.94 -10.29
C SER A 618 -25.45 -23.15 -9.53
N ASP A 619 -24.28 -23.00 -8.92
CA ASP A 619 -23.64 -24.03 -8.09
C ASP A 619 -22.75 -23.41 -7.00
N HIS A 620 -22.11 -24.28 -6.21
CA HIS A 620 -21.19 -23.89 -5.14
C HIS A 620 -19.89 -23.30 -5.66
N THR A 621 -19.49 -23.58 -6.90
CA THR A 621 -18.30 -22.99 -7.53
C THR A 621 -18.50 -21.48 -7.71
N GLN A 622 -19.62 -21.09 -8.32
CA GLN A 622 -19.98 -19.68 -8.50
C GLN A 622 -20.20 -18.97 -7.16
N ALA A 623 -20.74 -19.66 -6.16
CA ALA A 623 -20.87 -19.10 -4.82
C ALA A 623 -19.50 -18.78 -4.21
N ILE A 624 -18.50 -19.66 -4.38
CA ILE A 624 -17.13 -19.40 -3.92
C ILE A 624 -16.48 -18.25 -4.70
N GLU A 625 -16.67 -18.19 -6.02
CA GLU A 625 -16.18 -17.07 -6.84
C GLU A 625 -16.77 -15.73 -6.38
N LEU A 626 -18.06 -15.69 -6.05
CA LEU A 626 -18.74 -14.52 -5.50
C LEU A 626 -18.20 -14.13 -4.12
N ILE A 627 -17.87 -15.10 -3.26
CA ILE A 627 -17.20 -14.83 -1.98
C ILE A 627 -15.84 -14.15 -2.25
N PHE A 628 -15.04 -14.69 -3.16
CA PHE A 628 -13.73 -14.14 -3.49
C PHE A 628 -13.81 -12.76 -4.17
N SER A 629 -14.87 -12.46 -4.92
CA SER A 629 -15.08 -11.13 -5.48
C SER A 629 -15.39 -10.12 -4.38
N CYS A 630 -16.26 -10.44 -3.41
CA CYS A 630 -16.53 -9.58 -2.25
C CYS A 630 -15.28 -9.37 -1.38
N LEU A 631 -14.47 -10.42 -1.16
CA LEU A 631 -13.23 -10.31 -0.40
C LEU A 631 -12.19 -9.37 -1.05
N LYS A 632 -12.24 -9.22 -2.39
CA LYS A 632 -11.39 -8.32 -3.18
C LYS A 632 -12.00 -6.93 -3.42
N ASP A 633 -13.29 -6.76 -3.19
CA ASP A 633 -13.99 -5.53 -3.55
C ASP A 633 -13.37 -4.35 -2.80
N PRO A 634 -12.78 -3.34 -3.46
CA PRO A 634 -12.07 -2.25 -2.78
C PRO A 634 -12.90 -1.51 -1.71
N GLN A 635 -14.23 -1.50 -1.85
CA GLN A 635 -15.15 -0.85 -0.91
C GLN A 635 -15.39 -1.70 0.35
N LEU A 636 -15.31 -3.03 0.23
CA LEU A 636 -15.64 -4.00 1.28
C LEU A 636 -14.44 -4.86 1.72
N ALA A 637 -13.31 -4.73 1.03
CA ALA A 637 -12.17 -5.64 1.08
C ALA A 637 -11.55 -5.68 2.46
N CYS A 638 -11.51 -6.89 3.02
CA CYS A 638 -10.70 -7.22 4.19
C CYS A 638 -9.31 -7.79 3.81
N LEU A 639 -9.08 -8.01 2.50
CA LEU A 639 -7.83 -8.48 1.90
C LEU A 639 -7.41 -7.53 0.78
N GLU A 640 -6.15 -7.12 0.74
CA GLU A 640 -5.56 -6.35 -0.36
C GLU A 640 -5.20 -7.27 -1.53
N SER A 641 -4.79 -8.50 -1.21
CA SER A 641 -4.57 -9.60 -2.16
C SER A 641 -5.05 -10.92 -1.57
N LEU A 642 -5.50 -11.84 -2.44
CA LEU A 642 -5.82 -13.20 -1.98
C LEU A 642 -4.59 -13.98 -1.52
N GLU A 643 -3.39 -13.55 -1.92
CA GLU A 643 -2.12 -14.14 -1.47
C GLU A 643 -1.90 -14.00 0.04
N GLU A 644 -2.65 -13.12 0.70
CA GLU A 644 -2.62 -13.00 2.16
C GLU A 644 -3.27 -14.19 2.86
N ILE A 645 -4.17 -14.91 2.19
CA ILE A 645 -4.77 -16.13 2.74
C ILE A 645 -3.68 -17.20 2.81
N SER A 646 -3.26 -17.52 4.03
CA SER A 646 -2.18 -18.45 4.29
C SER A 646 -2.65 -19.91 4.31
N VAL A 647 -3.91 -20.15 4.66
CA VAL A 647 -4.52 -21.48 4.74
C VAL A 647 -6.04 -21.38 4.63
N VAL A 648 -6.65 -22.41 4.03
CA VAL A 648 -8.11 -22.54 3.96
C VAL A 648 -8.58 -23.76 4.76
N GLY A 649 -9.48 -23.55 5.71
CA GLY A 649 -10.16 -24.62 6.45
C GLY A 649 -11.53 -24.91 5.84
N ASN A 650 -11.75 -26.13 5.36
CA ASN A 650 -13.01 -26.58 4.82
C ASN A 650 -13.71 -27.49 5.83
N ARG A 651 -14.85 -27.05 6.37
CA ARG A 651 -15.72 -27.93 7.16
C ARG A 651 -16.37 -28.97 6.25
N ILE A 652 -16.27 -30.24 6.63
CA ILE A 652 -16.87 -31.37 5.94
C ILE A 652 -17.79 -32.10 6.91
N VAL A 653 -19.02 -32.37 6.46
CA VAL A 653 -20.05 -32.96 7.32
C VAL A 653 -19.73 -34.41 7.70
N HIS A 654 -19.21 -35.21 6.76
CA HIS A 654 -18.98 -36.64 7.00
C HIS A 654 -17.64 -37.14 6.44
N GLY A 655 -16.77 -37.64 7.31
CA GLY A 655 -15.44 -38.19 6.97
C GLY A 655 -15.34 -39.71 6.88
N GLY A 656 -16.42 -40.44 7.16
CA GLY A 656 -16.38 -41.91 7.20
C GLY A 656 -15.49 -42.42 8.34
N GLU A 657 -15.02 -43.65 8.25
CA GLU A 657 -14.14 -44.25 9.27
C GLU A 657 -12.66 -43.89 9.09
N ARG A 658 -12.27 -43.56 7.85
CA ARG A 658 -10.86 -43.30 7.49
C ARG A 658 -10.36 -41.98 8.09
N PHE A 659 -11.17 -40.93 8.06
CA PHE A 659 -10.74 -39.59 8.48
C PHE A 659 -11.08 -39.34 9.96
N ARG A 660 -10.11 -39.66 10.83
CA ARG A 660 -10.24 -39.50 12.29
C ARG A 660 -9.85 -38.14 12.84
N GLU A 661 -9.17 -37.34 12.02
CA GLU A 661 -8.70 -36.01 12.37
C GLU A 661 -8.77 -35.09 11.16
N SER A 662 -8.49 -33.81 11.36
CA SER A 662 -8.37 -32.85 10.27
C SER A 662 -7.18 -33.21 9.40
N VAL A 663 -7.37 -33.35 8.09
CA VAL A 663 -6.30 -33.71 7.14
C VAL A 663 -6.09 -32.63 6.09
N ARG A 664 -4.85 -32.45 5.63
CA ARG A 664 -4.53 -31.56 4.51
C ARG A 664 -5.15 -32.11 3.24
N VAL A 665 -5.91 -31.31 2.51
CA VAL A 665 -6.56 -31.71 1.25
C VAL A 665 -5.51 -32.11 0.21
N SER A 666 -5.71 -33.29 -0.37
CA SER A 666 -4.99 -33.83 -1.52
C SER A 666 -5.99 -34.37 -2.53
N ASP A 667 -5.55 -34.68 -3.76
CA ASP A 667 -6.41 -35.30 -4.77
C ASP A 667 -6.90 -36.69 -4.32
N GLU A 668 -6.08 -37.42 -3.57
CA GLU A 668 -6.48 -38.70 -2.94
C GLU A 668 -7.65 -38.52 -1.98
N ILE A 669 -7.62 -37.49 -1.13
CA ILE A 669 -8.72 -37.23 -0.18
C ILE A 669 -10.00 -36.86 -0.93
N ILE A 670 -9.91 -36.08 -2.00
CA ILE A 670 -11.09 -35.74 -2.81
C ILE A 670 -11.74 -37.00 -3.39
N GLU A 671 -10.97 -37.95 -3.91
CA GLU A 671 -11.49 -39.22 -4.41
C GLU A 671 -12.13 -40.07 -3.31
N GLU A 672 -11.54 -40.11 -2.12
CA GLU A 672 -12.14 -40.80 -0.97
C GLU A 672 -13.45 -40.15 -0.52
N LEU A 673 -13.53 -38.82 -0.51
CA LEU A 673 -14.76 -38.09 -0.20
C LEU A 673 -15.88 -38.40 -1.21
N LYS A 674 -15.55 -38.59 -2.49
CA LYS A 674 -16.51 -39.02 -3.51
C LYS A 674 -17.08 -40.40 -3.19
N LYS A 675 -16.24 -41.36 -2.79
CA LYS A 675 -16.68 -42.73 -2.42
C LYS A 675 -17.67 -42.72 -1.26
N ILE A 676 -17.41 -41.91 -0.24
CA ILE A 676 -18.28 -41.81 0.95
C ILE A 676 -19.40 -40.77 0.82
N SER A 677 -19.59 -40.14 -0.35
CA SER A 677 -20.61 -39.11 -0.54
C SER A 677 -22.04 -39.62 -0.34
N HIS A 678 -22.28 -40.93 -0.49
CA HIS A 678 -23.57 -41.55 -0.19
C HIS A 678 -23.97 -41.44 1.29
N LEU A 679 -23.02 -41.27 2.22
CA LEU A 679 -23.28 -41.08 3.66
C LEU A 679 -23.79 -39.66 3.96
N ALA A 680 -23.48 -38.69 3.10
CA ALA A 680 -23.95 -37.30 3.22
C ALA A 680 -24.25 -36.70 1.83
N PRO A 681 -25.28 -37.20 1.12
CA PRO A 681 -25.48 -36.96 -0.31
C PRO A 681 -25.77 -35.50 -0.67
N LEU A 682 -26.29 -34.73 0.29
CA LEU A 682 -26.58 -33.30 0.10
C LEU A 682 -25.42 -32.37 0.51
N HIS A 683 -24.37 -32.89 1.16
CA HIS A 683 -23.32 -32.06 1.76
C HIS A 683 -21.93 -32.37 1.20
N ASN A 684 -21.52 -33.64 1.17
CA ASN A 684 -20.19 -34.00 0.70
C ASN A 684 -19.93 -33.58 -0.76
N PRO A 685 -20.86 -33.73 -1.71
CA PRO A 685 -20.69 -33.19 -3.06
C PRO A 685 -20.48 -31.66 -3.09
N ALA A 686 -21.25 -30.92 -2.28
CA ALA A 686 -21.09 -29.47 -2.14
C ALA A 686 -19.73 -29.09 -1.53
N ASN A 687 -19.26 -29.85 -0.52
CA ASN A 687 -17.93 -29.65 0.07
C ASN A 687 -16.81 -29.90 -0.94
N ILE A 688 -16.93 -30.95 -1.78
CA ILE A 688 -15.97 -31.26 -2.83
C ILE A 688 -15.92 -30.13 -3.86
N MET A 689 -17.07 -29.64 -4.33
CA MET A 689 -17.14 -28.50 -5.26
C MET A 689 -16.47 -27.25 -4.67
N GLY A 690 -16.75 -26.93 -3.40
CA GLY A 690 -16.11 -25.80 -2.71
C GLY A 690 -14.58 -25.93 -2.64
N ILE A 691 -14.07 -27.11 -2.27
CA ILE A 691 -12.62 -27.40 -2.21
C ILE A 691 -11.97 -27.23 -3.58
N GLN A 692 -12.61 -27.74 -4.64
CA GLN A 692 -12.10 -27.64 -6.01
C GLN A 692 -12.12 -26.19 -6.52
N ALA A 693 -13.17 -25.43 -6.22
CA ALA A 693 -13.26 -24.01 -6.55
C ALA A 693 -12.13 -23.21 -5.90
N VAL A 694 -11.87 -23.44 -4.60
CA VAL A 694 -10.73 -22.81 -3.91
C VAL A 694 -9.40 -23.24 -4.51
N LYS A 695 -9.23 -24.52 -4.89
CA LYS A 695 -7.98 -25.02 -5.50
C LYS A 695 -7.71 -24.36 -6.85
N ALA A 696 -8.76 -24.04 -7.61
CA ALA A 696 -8.65 -23.31 -8.87
C ALA A 696 -8.26 -21.84 -8.66
N ILE A 697 -8.82 -21.17 -7.64
CA ILE A 697 -8.56 -19.75 -7.35
C ILE A 697 -7.21 -19.54 -6.62
N LEU A 698 -6.85 -20.44 -5.70
CA LEU A 698 -5.67 -20.38 -4.85
C LEU A 698 -4.85 -21.69 -4.93
N PRO A 699 -4.16 -21.95 -6.05
CA PRO A 699 -3.47 -23.22 -6.28
C PRO A 699 -2.30 -23.47 -5.32
N HIS A 700 -1.69 -22.42 -4.78
CA HIS A 700 -0.52 -22.52 -3.90
C HIS A 700 -0.86 -22.50 -2.40
N VAL A 701 -2.12 -22.22 -2.04
CA VAL A 701 -2.54 -22.11 -0.64
C VAL A 701 -2.94 -23.49 -0.12
N PRO A 702 -2.37 -23.96 1.01
CA PRO A 702 -2.77 -25.23 1.59
C PRO A 702 -4.22 -25.18 2.08
N GLN A 703 -4.97 -26.25 1.80
CA GLN A 703 -6.31 -26.43 2.32
C GLN A 703 -6.34 -27.60 3.31
N THR A 704 -7.20 -27.50 4.33
CA THR A 704 -7.41 -28.53 5.35
C THR A 704 -8.88 -28.92 5.40
N ALA A 705 -9.18 -30.20 5.34
CA ALA A 705 -10.50 -30.77 5.54
C ALA A 705 -10.72 -31.04 7.03
N ILE A 706 -11.80 -30.49 7.60
CA ILE A 706 -12.15 -30.57 9.02
C ILE A 706 -13.47 -31.30 9.12
N PHE A 707 -13.44 -32.53 9.63
CA PHE A 707 -14.60 -33.42 9.64
C PHE A 707 -15.42 -33.27 10.91
N ASP A 708 -16.72 -33.04 10.78
CA ASP A 708 -17.63 -33.04 11.92
C ASP A 708 -17.65 -34.40 12.63
N THR A 709 -17.55 -35.51 11.90
CA THR A 709 -17.52 -36.86 12.47
C THR A 709 -16.23 -37.16 13.24
N SER A 710 -15.14 -36.40 13.05
CA SER A 710 -13.83 -36.68 13.69
C SER A 710 -13.89 -36.65 15.21
N TRP A 711 -14.66 -35.73 15.78
CA TRP A 711 -14.87 -35.62 17.23
C TRP A 711 -15.40 -36.91 17.85
N HIS A 712 -16.26 -37.63 17.12
CA HIS A 712 -16.93 -38.84 17.58
C HIS A 712 -16.13 -40.12 17.28
N GLN A 713 -14.93 -40.03 16.71
CA GLN A 713 -14.08 -41.20 16.48
C GLN A 713 -13.47 -41.77 17.78
N SER A 714 -13.65 -41.07 18.90
CA SER A 714 -13.34 -41.58 20.24
C SER A 714 -14.43 -42.47 20.84
N LEU A 715 -15.58 -42.63 20.18
CA LEU A 715 -16.63 -43.54 20.65
C LEU A 715 -16.10 -44.97 20.74
N GLU A 716 -16.40 -45.65 21.85
CA GLU A 716 -16.12 -47.08 22.00
C GLU A 716 -17.06 -47.94 21.14
N GLU A 717 -16.63 -49.15 20.80
CA GLU A 717 -17.38 -50.08 19.94
C GLU A 717 -18.82 -50.30 20.42
N LYS A 718 -19.01 -50.45 21.74
CA LYS A 718 -20.33 -50.60 22.35
C LYS A 718 -21.25 -49.38 22.20
N ASN A 719 -20.68 -48.19 22.01
CA ASN A 719 -21.42 -46.93 21.89
C ASN A 719 -21.74 -46.62 20.42
N TYR A 720 -20.89 -47.05 19.47
CA TYR A 720 -21.10 -46.77 18.06
C TYR A 720 -21.73 -47.89 17.24
N LEU A 721 -21.62 -49.16 17.66
CA LEU A 721 -22.26 -50.26 16.94
C LEU A 721 -23.75 -50.31 17.24
N TYR A 722 -24.54 -50.53 16.20
CA TYR A 722 -25.93 -50.95 16.37
C TYR A 722 -25.98 -52.46 16.60
N ALA A 723 -27.01 -52.92 17.31
CA ALA A 723 -27.35 -54.35 17.43
C ALA A 723 -27.96 -54.89 16.12
N LEU A 724 -27.23 -54.74 15.02
CA LEU A 724 -27.55 -55.21 13.67
C LEU A 724 -26.61 -56.36 13.30
N PRO A 725 -26.89 -57.13 12.23
CA PRO A 725 -25.97 -58.14 11.73
C PRO A 725 -24.57 -57.56 11.54
N ARG A 726 -23.55 -58.19 12.13
CA ARG A 726 -22.16 -57.69 12.13
C ARG A 726 -21.63 -57.42 10.71
N GLN A 727 -22.03 -58.26 9.75
CA GLN A 727 -21.69 -58.12 8.35
C GLN A 727 -22.08 -56.74 7.78
N TRP A 728 -23.17 -56.12 8.23
CA TRP A 728 -23.59 -54.81 7.74
C TRP A 728 -22.65 -53.68 8.19
N TYR A 729 -22.03 -53.83 9.35
CA TYR A 729 -20.94 -52.96 9.76
C TYR A 729 -19.69 -53.21 8.90
N GLU A 730 -19.30 -54.47 8.74
CA GLU A 730 -18.06 -54.85 8.03
C GLU A 730 -18.11 -54.52 6.53
N GLU A 731 -19.26 -54.66 5.87
CA GLU A 731 -19.41 -54.45 4.42
C GLU A 731 -19.90 -53.05 4.04
N HIS A 732 -20.68 -52.41 4.91
CA HIS A 732 -21.37 -51.14 4.59
C HIS A 732 -21.07 -50.02 5.59
N SER A 733 -20.23 -50.28 6.60
CA SER A 733 -19.87 -49.31 7.63
C SER A 733 -21.08 -48.68 8.31
N ILE A 734 -22.14 -49.48 8.55
CA ILE A 734 -23.34 -49.05 9.27
C ILE A 734 -23.00 -48.99 10.77
N ARG A 735 -22.85 -47.76 11.26
CA ARG A 735 -22.55 -47.42 12.66
C ARG A 735 -23.06 -46.03 13.01
N ARG A 736 -23.06 -45.70 14.30
CA ARG A 736 -23.24 -44.33 14.79
C ARG A 736 -21.96 -43.53 14.51
N TYR A 737 -22.09 -42.50 13.68
CA TYR A 737 -20.97 -41.61 13.35
C TYR A 737 -20.97 -40.34 14.21
N GLY A 738 -22.14 -39.86 14.63
CA GLY A 738 -22.27 -38.58 15.31
C GLY A 738 -22.06 -37.37 14.38
N PHE A 739 -22.70 -36.25 14.69
CA PHE A 739 -22.62 -35.01 13.89
C PHE A 739 -22.56 -33.80 14.82
N HIS A 740 -22.33 -32.61 14.24
CA HIS A 740 -22.04 -31.38 14.99
C HIS A 740 -20.75 -31.44 15.81
N GLY A 741 -19.82 -32.35 15.48
CA GLY A 741 -18.61 -32.56 16.27
C GLY A 741 -17.67 -31.36 16.36
N THR A 742 -17.62 -30.50 15.33
CA THR A 742 -16.86 -29.24 15.40
C THR A 742 -17.43 -28.29 16.46
N SER A 743 -18.76 -28.23 16.60
CA SER A 743 -19.44 -27.48 17.66
C SER A 743 -19.15 -28.10 19.03
N TYR A 744 -19.24 -29.43 19.16
CA TYR A 744 -18.94 -30.10 20.43
C TYR A 744 -17.50 -29.93 20.87
N LEU A 745 -16.54 -30.07 19.96
CA LEU A 745 -15.12 -29.84 20.23
C LEU A 745 -14.87 -28.42 20.76
N TYR A 746 -15.44 -27.41 20.10
CA TYR A 746 -15.33 -26.02 20.54
C TYR A 746 -15.95 -25.83 21.93
N THR A 747 -17.19 -26.28 22.11
CA THR A 747 -17.95 -26.10 23.35
C THR A 747 -17.30 -26.82 24.52
N ALA A 748 -16.81 -28.05 24.34
CA ALA A 748 -16.11 -28.81 25.37
C ALA A 748 -14.83 -28.09 25.81
N ARG A 749 -14.02 -27.59 24.86
CA ARG A 749 -12.82 -26.81 25.17
C ARG A 749 -13.18 -25.52 25.89
N ARG A 750 -14.18 -24.78 25.42
CA ARG A 750 -14.58 -23.51 26.04
C ARG A 750 -15.12 -23.73 27.46
N ALA A 751 -15.94 -24.76 27.66
CA ALA A 751 -16.45 -25.14 28.98
C ALA A 751 -15.30 -25.51 29.93
N SER A 752 -14.29 -26.26 29.48
CA SER A 752 -13.13 -26.58 30.34
C SER A 752 -12.39 -25.34 30.84
N VAL A 753 -12.21 -24.33 29.97
CA VAL A 753 -11.61 -23.04 30.34
C VAL A 753 -12.47 -22.29 31.35
N LEU A 754 -13.79 -22.25 31.15
CA LEU A 754 -14.72 -21.58 32.08
C LEU A 754 -14.78 -22.27 33.44
N LEU A 755 -14.63 -23.59 33.47
CA LEU A 755 -14.58 -24.39 34.69
C LEU A 755 -13.20 -24.35 35.39
N GLY A 756 -12.18 -23.73 34.76
CA GLY A 756 -10.81 -23.74 35.29
C GLY A 756 -10.17 -25.14 35.31
N LYS A 757 -10.66 -26.08 34.50
CA LYS A 757 -10.19 -27.47 34.43
C LYS A 757 -9.43 -27.73 33.13
N LYS A 758 -8.52 -28.71 33.14
CA LYS A 758 -7.95 -29.22 31.89
C LYS A 758 -9.04 -29.97 31.12
N ALA A 759 -9.06 -29.88 29.79
CA ALA A 759 -10.05 -30.57 28.96
C ALA A 759 -10.13 -32.08 29.26
N GLN A 760 -8.99 -32.73 29.50
CA GLN A 760 -8.93 -34.17 29.82
C GLN A 760 -9.55 -34.54 31.18
N GLN A 761 -9.91 -33.55 31.99
CA GLN A 761 -10.49 -33.70 33.33
C GLN A 761 -11.96 -33.27 33.38
N THR A 762 -12.58 -32.97 32.23
CA THR A 762 -13.97 -32.52 32.18
C THR A 762 -14.90 -33.60 31.65
N ASN A 763 -16.00 -33.80 32.37
CA ASN A 763 -17.16 -34.57 31.95
C ASN A 763 -18.35 -33.64 31.74
N LEU A 764 -18.89 -33.60 30.52
CA LEU A 764 -19.89 -32.61 30.13
C LEU A 764 -21.07 -33.29 29.43
N ILE A 765 -22.25 -32.70 29.57
CA ILE A 765 -23.39 -33.01 28.70
C ILE A 765 -23.66 -31.76 27.86
N ILE A 766 -23.47 -31.86 26.55
CA ILE A 766 -23.63 -30.71 25.64
C ILE A 766 -24.88 -30.91 24.80
N ALA A 767 -25.87 -30.04 24.99
CA ALA A 767 -27.11 -29.99 24.22
C ALA A 767 -27.00 -28.91 23.12
N HIS A 768 -26.80 -29.35 21.88
CA HIS A 768 -26.77 -28.48 20.71
C HIS A 768 -28.19 -28.35 20.15
N ILE A 769 -28.87 -27.25 20.45
CA ILE A 769 -30.30 -27.06 20.13
C ILE A 769 -30.46 -25.97 19.07
N GLY A 770 -30.86 -26.40 17.88
CA GLY A 770 -31.18 -25.54 16.73
C GLY A 770 -32.10 -26.27 15.75
N ASN A 771 -32.22 -25.78 14.51
CA ASN A 771 -33.03 -26.47 13.49
C ASN A 771 -32.60 -27.92 13.25
N GLY A 772 -31.31 -28.21 13.37
CA GLY A 772 -30.81 -29.55 13.71
C GLY A 772 -30.46 -29.57 15.19
N ALA A 773 -30.85 -30.64 15.89
CA ALA A 773 -30.65 -30.75 17.33
C ALA A 773 -29.98 -32.08 17.69
N SER A 774 -29.03 -32.05 18.61
CA SER A 774 -28.36 -33.25 19.11
C SER A 774 -27.80 -33.02 20.51
N ILE A 775 -27.51 -34.11 21.22
CA ILE A 775 -26.83 -34.08 22.50
C ILE A 775 -25.59 -34.99 22.47
N ASN A 776 -24.55 -34.61 23.21
CA ASN A 776 -23.30 -35.34 23.31
C ASN A 776 -22.87 -35.47 24.77
N ALA A 777 -22.56 -36.68 25.20
CA ALA A 777 -21.83 -36.95 26.42
C ALA A 777 -20.33 -36.83 26.15
N VAL A 778 -19.64 -36.04 26.96
CA VAL A 778 -18.19 -35.87 26.93
C VAL A 778 -17.61 -36.49 28.19
N LYS A 779 -16.67 -37.43 28.06
CA LYS A 779 -15.96 -38.04 29.18
C LYS A 779 -14.47 -37.78 29.02
N ASN A 780 -13.82 -37.26 30.06
CA ASN A 780 -12.40 -36.90 30.03
C ASN A 780 -12.02 -36.06 28.79
N GLY A 781 -12.88 -35.11 28.42
CA GLY A 781 -12.65 -34.22 27.28
C GLY A 781 -12.78 -34.85 25.89
N CYS A 782 -13.29 -36.08 25.78
CA CYS A 782 -13.51 -36.77 24.51
C CYS A 782 -14.99 -37.13 24.34
N SER A 783 -15.44 -37.26 23.08
CA SER A 783 -16.80 -37.72 22.78
C SER A 783 -17.00 -39.14 23.28
N TYR A 784 -17.96 -39.32 24.19
CA TYR A 784 -18.25 -40.61 24.82
C TYR A 784 -19.54 -41.23 24.30
N ASP A 785 -20.57 -40.41 24.07
CA ASP A 785 -21.85 -40.85 23.50
C ASP A 785 -22.55 -39.69 22.75
N THR A 786 -23.43 -39.99 21.78
CA THR A 786 -24.16 -38.97 21.02
C THR A 786 -25.52 -39.45 20.53
N SER A 787 -26.51 -38.55 20.55
CA SER A 787 -27.87 -38.90 20.14
C SER A 787 -27.97 -39.15 18.63
N MET A 788 -27.11 -38.52 17.83
CA MET A 788 -27.16 -38.68 16.39
C MET A 788 -26.41 -39.93 15.93
N GLY A 789 -27.02 -40.61 14.96
CA GLY A 789 -26.73 -41.97 14.55
C GLY A 789 -25.82 -42.14 13.35
N PHE A 790 -26.21 -43.10 12.52
CA PHE A 790 -25.74 -43.32 11.16
C PHE A 790 -26.02 -42.11 10.27
N THR A 791 -27.16 -41.45 10.50
CA THR A 791 -27.53 -40.21 9.81
C THR A 791 -27.94 -39.13 10.83
N PRO A 792 -28.01 -37.85 10.41
CA PRO A 792 -28.54 -36.78 11.25
C PRO A 792 -30.04 -36.88 11.57
N LEU A 793 -30.72 -37.99 11.21
CA LEU A 793 -32.13 -38.23 11.47
C LEU A 793 -32.38 -38.76 12.89
N GLU A 794 -31.47 -39.58 13.42
CA GLU A 794 -31.60 -40.19 14.76
C GLU A 794 -31.36 -39.14 15.86
N GLY A 795 -32.02 -39.35 17.01
CA GLY A 795 -31.81 -38.58 18.23
C GLY A 795 -32.98 -37.68 18.60
N LEU A 796 -32.67 -36.40 18.81
CA LEU A 796 -33.66 -35.40 19.23
C LEU A 796 -34.65 -35.04 18.13
N ILE A 797 -35.80 -34.51 18.54
CA ILE A 797 -36.75 -33.87 17.62
C ILE A 797 -36.08 -32.62 17.06
N MET A 798 -36.22 -32.40 15.74
CA MET A 798 -35.62 -31.27 15.03
C MET A 798 -36.70 -30.46 14.30
N GLY A 799 -36.31 -29.39 13.60
CA GLY A 799 -37.27 -28.54 12.89
C GLY A 799 -38.12 -29.32 11.87
N THR A 800 -37.46 -30.16 11.06
CA THR A 800 -38.12 -30.96 9.99
C THR A 800 -37.87 -32.46 10.08
N ARG A 801 -37.12 -32.92 11.09
CA ARG A 801 -36.73 -34.33 11.27
C ARG A 801 -37.33 -34.92 12.52
N CYS A 802 -37.79 -36.17 12.43
CA CYS A 802 -38.52 -36.83 13.51
C CYS A 802 -37.68 -37.17 14.74
N GLY A 803 -36.37 -37.42 14.59
CA GLY A 803 -35.56 -37.98 15.68
C GLY A 803 -35.83 -39.48 15.85
N ASP A 804 -35.69 -39.97 17.08
CA ASP A 804 -35.91 -41.38 17.41
C ASP A 804 -37.37 -41.82 17.20
N ILE A 805 -37.56 -42.81 16.33
CA ILE A 805 -38.83 -43.48 16.07
C ILE A 805 -38.66 -45.01 16.09
N ASP A 806 -39.77 -45.74 16.23
CA ASP A 806 -39.78 -47.19 16.09
C ASP A 806 -39.43 -47.59 14.64
N PRO A 807 -38.41 -48.44 14.41
CA PRO A 807 -38.02 -48.87 13.07
C PRO A 807 -39.14 -49.57 12.30
N ALA A 808 -40.13 -50.18 12.98
CA ALA A 808 -41.26 -50.84 12.34
C ALA A 808 -42.25 -49.86 11.68
N ILE A 809 -42.24 -48.58 12.09
CA ILE A 809 -43.10 -47.53 11.49
C ILE A 809 -42.76 -47.33 10.02
N VAL A 810 -41.48 -47.38 9.66
CA VAL A 810 -40.99 -47.12 8.29
C VAL A 810 -41.60 -48.11 7.28
N PRO A 811 -41.38 -49.44 7.40
CA PRO A 811 -41.99 -50.40 6.49
C PRO A 811 -43.52 -50.42 6.60
N TYR A 812 -44.09 -50.23 7.80
CA TYR A 812 -45.54 -50.17 7.97
C TYR A 812 -46.18 -49.03 7.17
N MET A 813 -45.63 -47.82 7.26
CA MET A 813 -46.15 -46.66 6.54
C MET A 813 -45.90 -46.76 5.03
N MET A 814 -44.75 -47.28 4.61
CA MET A 814 -44.47 -47.56 3.20
C MET A 814 -45.52 -48.52 2.62
N HIS A 815 -45.84 -49.60 3.33
CA HIS A 815 -46.90 -50.51 2.90
C HIS A 815 -48.30 -49.87 2.95
N LYS A 816 -48.61 -49.13 4.01
CA LYS A 816 -49.95 -48.58 4.24
C LYS A 816 -50.32 -47.47 3.26
N GLN A 817 -49.36 -46.65 2.87
CA GLN A 817 -49.55 -45.51 1.97
C GLN A 817 -48.93 -45.73 0.58
N ALA A 818 -48.42 -46.93 0.29
CA ALA A 818 -47.72 -47.25 -0.95
C ALA A 818 -46.54 -46.29 -1.26
N LEU A 819 -45.84 -45.84 -0.23
CA LEU A 819 -44.71 -44.91 -0.37
C LEU A 819 -43.45 -45.66 -0.82
N THR A 820 -42.70 -45.02 -1.70
CA THR A 820 -41.35 -45.46 -2.06
C THR A 820 -40.35 -45.19 -0.92
N PRO A 821 -39.20 -45.89 -0.89
CA PRO A 821 -38.14 -45.60 0.09
C PRO A 821 -37.70 -44.13 0.08
N LYS A 822 -37.69 -43.51 -1.10
CA LYS A 822 -37.31 -42.11 -1.28
C LYS A 822 -38.34 -41.16 -0.64
N GLU A 823 -39.63 -41.36 -0.94
CA GLU A 823 -40.71 -40.55 -0.36
C GLU A 823 -40.74 -40.69 1.17
N MET A 824 -40.58 -41.91 1.69
CA MET A 824 -40.51 -42.13 3.13
C MET A 824 -39.32 -41.41 3.75
N ASN A 825 -38.14 -41.49 3.13
CA ASN A 825 -36.95 -40.77 3.60
C ASN A 825 -37.15 -39.24 3.55
N ASP A 826 -37.83 -38.72 2.52
CA ASP A 826 -38.15 -37.30 2.40
C ASP A 826 -39.14 -36.84 3.48
N ILE A 827 -40.17 -37.65 3.80
CA ILE A 827 -41.10 -37.37 4.91
C ILE A 827 -40.35 -37.27 6.23
N LEU A 828 -39.50 -38.26 6.54
CA LEU A 828 -38.76 -38.30 7.80
C LEU A 828 -37.75 -37.15 7.93
N ASN A 829 -37.16 -36.68 6.82
CA ASN A 829 -36.13 -35.65 6.85
C ASN A 829 -36.64 -34.21 6.65
N ARG A 830 -37.79 -34.03 5.97
CA ARG A 830 -38.25 -32.71 5.50
C ARG A 830 -39.67 -32.34 5.95
N GLN A 831 -40.49 -33.29 6.37
CA GLN A 831 -41.90 -33.07 6.70
C GLN A 831 -42.26 -33.50 8.13
N SER A 832 -41.26 -33.86 8.94
CA SER A 832 -41.45 -34.39 10.29
C SER A 832 -40.98 -33.40 11.36
N GLY A 833 -40.78 -33.86 12.59
CA GLY A 833 -40.26 -33.03 13.68
C GLY A 833 -41.26 -31.98 14.14
N ILE A 834 -40.80 -30.78 14.46
CA ILE A 834 -41.65 -29.66 14.88
C ILE A 834 -42.66 -29.29 13.79
N LEU A 835 -42.24 -29.28 12.52
CA LEU A 835 -43.14 -29.04 11.39
C LEU A 835 -44.24 -30.11 11.32
N GLY A 836 -43.87 -31.38 11.48
CA GLY A 836 -44.85 -32.48 11.45
C GLY A 836 -45.85 -32.43 12.60
N ILE A 837 -45.46 -31.91 13.78
CA ILE A 837 -46.36 -31.78 14.94
C ILE A 837 -47.25 -30.55 14.85
N THR A 838 -46.69 -29.42 14.42
CA THR A 838 -47.41 -28.13 14.36
C THR A 838 -48.14 -27.90 13.04
N GLU A 839 -47.83 -28.69 12.02
CA GLU A 839 -48.30 -28.58 10.63
C GLU A 839 -47.96 -27.25 9.94
N LYS A 840 -47.23 -26.36 10.60
CA LYS A 840 -47.07 -24.97 10.16
C LYS A 840 -45.68 -24.38 10.38
N TYR A 841 -45.07 -24.62 11.54
CA TYR A 841 -43.88 -23.87 11.96
C TYR A 841 -42.64 -24.76 11.97
N ILE A 842 -41.51 -24.20 11.50
CA ILE A 842 -40.17 -24.77 11.65
C ILE A 842 -39.37 -23.97 12.68
N ASP A 843 -39.54 -22.64 12.71
CA ASP A 843 -38.86 -21.75 13.64
C ASP A 843 -39.45 -21.86 15.04
N ARG A 844 -38.60 -22.16 16.02
CA ARG A 844 -39.03 -22.33 17.42
C ARG A 844 -39.57 -21.05 18.04
N ARG A 845 -39.17 -19.87 17.55
CA ARG A 845 -39.72 -18.60 18.02
C ARG A 845 -41.21 -18.47 17.68
N ASP A 846 -41.59 -18.87 16.48
CA ASP A 846 -42.99 -18.86 16.05
C ASP A 846 -43.81 -19.89 16.85
N VAL A 847 -43.22 -21.05 17.14
CA VAL A 847 -43.83 -22.08 17.99
C VAL A 847 -44.03 -21.56 19.43
N GLU A 848 -43.04 -20.90 20.03
CA GLU A 848 -43.16 -20.30 21.37
C GLU A 848 -44.25 -19.23 21.42
N ILE A 849 -44.28 -18.32 20.44
CA ILE A 849 -45.32 -17.29 20.33
C ILE A 849 -46.69 -17.94 20.18
N SER A 850 -46.84 -18.89 19.27
CA SER A 850 -48.11 -19.60 19.03
C SER A 850 -48.57 -20.39 20.27
N ALA A 851 -47.66 -21.05 20.98
CA ALA A 851 -47.96 -21.76 22.22
C ALA A 851 -48.42 -20.80 23.35
N SER A 852 -47.83 -19.60 23.41
CA SER A 852 -48.23 -18.55 24.36
C SER A 852 -49.63 -18.00 24.05
N GLN A 853 -50.04 -18.01 22.78
CA GLN A 853 -51.37 -17.64 22.30
C GLN A 853 -52.42 -18.77 22.47
N GLY A 854 -52.02 -19.92 23.02
CA GLY A 854 -52.93 -21.03 23.35
C GLY A 854 -53.01 -22.14 22.30
N ASP A 855 -52.16 -22.14 21.27
CA ASP A 855 -52.12 -23.24 20.30
C ASP A 855 -51.62 -24.54 20.94
N LYS A 856 -52.47 -25.58 20.88
CA LYS A 856 -52.22 -26.86 21.55
C LYS A 856 -51.09 -27.64 20.89
N LEU A 857 -50.98 -27.61 19.56
CA LEU A 857 -49.95 -28.35 18.82
C LEU A 857 -48.57 -27.72 19.02
N SER A 858 -48.48 -26.39 19.03
CA SER A 858 -47.24 -25.68 19.35
C SER A 858 -46.77 -25.97 20.78
N ARG A 859 -47.70 -26.00 21.76
CA ARG A 859 -47.36 -26.39 23.13
C ARG A 859 -46.87 -27.83 23.22
N LEU A 860 -47.57 -28.75 22.56
CA LEU A 860 -47.18 -30.17 22.51
C LEU A 860 -45.79 -30.35 21.87
N ALA A 861 -45.47 -29.61 20.81
CA ALA A 861 -44.16 -29.67 20.16
C ALA A 861 -43.02 -29.28 21.12
N LEU A 862 -43.20 -28.21 21.91
CA LEU A 862 -42.23 -27.77 22.91
C LEU A 862 -42.09 -28.79 24.05
N GLU A 863 -43.19 -29.32 24.56
CA GLU A 863 -43.19 -30.35 25.61
C GLU A 863 -42.49 -31.62 25.14
N MET A 864 -42.77 -32.08 23.91
CA MET A 864 -42.12 -33.25 23.32
C MET A 864 -40.62 -33.05 23.13
N GLU A 865 -40.20 -31.89 22.63
CA GLU A 865 -38.78 -31.57 22.45
C GLU A 865 -38.05 -31.53 23.79
N ALA A 866 -38.60 -30.80 24.77
CA ALA A 866 -38.03 -30.69 26.12
C ALA A 866 -37.93 -32.05 26.81
N TYR A 867 -38.98 -32.88 26.71
CA TYR A 867 -38.98 -34.24 27.25
C TYR A 867 -37.86 -35.10 26.63
N ARG A 868 -37.65 -35.01 25.31
CA ARG A 868 -36.58 -35.76 24.63
C ARG A 868 -35.20 -35.30 25.09
N ILE A 869 -34.98 -33.99 25.20
CA ILE A 869 -33.73 -33.44 25.73
C ILE A 869 -33.48 -33.96 27.16
N ARG A 870 -34.49 -33.84 28.03
CA ARG A 870 -34.42 -34.30 29.43
C ARG A 870 -34.09 -35.78 29.55
N LYS A 871 -34.74 -36.61 28.72
CA LYS A 871 -34.47 -38.06 28.65
C LYS A 871 -33.01 -38.35 28.32
N TYR A 872 -32.44 -37.65 27.34
CA TYR A 872 -31.03 -37.81 26.97
C TYR A 872 -30.08 -37.28 28.04
N ILE A 873 -30.40 -36.16 28.70
CA ILE A 873 -29.61 -35.65 29.85
C ILE A 873 -29.54 -36.73 30.93
N GLY A 874 -30.68 -37.32 31.32
CA GLY A 874 -30.70 -38.39 32.32
C GLY A 874 -29.89 -39.62 31.90
N ALA A 875 -30.02 -40.05 30.64
CA ALA A 875 -29.25 -41.17 30.11
C ALA A 875 -27.74 -40.91 30.14
N TYR A 876 -27.30 -39.70 29.79
CA TYR A 876 -25.89 -39.34 29.78
C TYR A 876 -25.32 -39.06 31.16
N LEU A 877 -26.13 -38.56 32.08
CA LEU A 877 -25.73 -38.44 33.48
C LEU A 877 -25.43 -39.83 34.06
N ALA A 878 -26.28 -40.82 33.77
CA ALA A 878 -26.01 -42.21 34.13
C ALA A 878 -24.79 -42.80 33.41
N SER A 879 -24.64 -42.54 32.10
CA SER A 879 -23.54 -43.06 31.28
C SER A 879 -22.17 -42.45 31.65
N LEU A 880 -22.17 -41.28 32.28
CA LEU A 880 -21.00 -40.59 32.83
C LEU A 880 -20.80 -40.89 34.32
N ASP A 881 -21.39 -41.98 34.83
CA ASP A 881 -21.24 -42.46 36.21
C ASP A 881 -21.70 -41.42 37.27
N GLY A 882 -22.65 -40.54 36.90
CA GLY A 882 -23.12 -39.42 37.73
C GLY A 882 -22.11 -38.26 37.86
N GLN A 883 -20.93 -38.37 37.24
CA GLN A 883 -19.87 -37.36 37.33
C GLN A 883 -19.97 -36.39 36.16
N VAL A 884 -20.81 -35.35 36.29
CA VAL A 884 -20.98 -34.31 35.28
C VAL A 884 -20.57 -32.96 35.87
N ASP A 885 -19.61 -32.29 35.24
CA ASP A 885 -19.13 -30.98 35.65
C ASP A 885 -20.06 -29.85 35.21
N ALA A 886 -20.66 -29.98 34.02
CA ALA A 886 -21.60 -29.01 33.49
C ALA A 886 -22.52 -29.61 32.42
N ILE A 887 -23.75 -29.07 32.38
CA ILE A 887 -24.67 -29.21 31.24
C ILE A 887 -24.60 -27.92 30.44
N VAL A 888 -24.27 -28.02 29.16
CA VAL A 888 -24.03 -26.87 28.30
C VAL A 888 -25.05 -26.84 27.17
N PHE A 889 -25.85 -25.78 27.10
CA PHE A 889 -26.74 -25.52 25.97
C PHE A 889 -26.04 -24.64 24.94
N THR A 890 -26.09 -25.01 23.67
CA THR A 890 -25.46 -24.30 22.55
C THR A 890 -26.38 -24.29 21.32
N ALA A 891 -25.89 -23.73 20.22
CA ALA A 891 -26.65 -23.32 19.04
C ALA A 891 -27.70 -22.23 19.31
N GLY A 892 -28.25 -21.66 18.24
CA GLY A 892 -29.06 -20.45 18.32
C GLY A 892 -30.27 -20.56 19.25
N VAL A 893 -30.87 -21.74 19.40
CA VAL A 893 -32.04 -21.92 20.29
C VAL A 893 -31.59 -22.29 21.70
N GLY A 894 -30.58 -23.14 21.84
CA GLY A 894 -30.04 -23.48 23.17
C GLY A 894 -29.39 -22.29 23.88
N GLU A 895 -28.81 -21.34 23.15
CA GLU A 895 -28.20 -20.12 23.68
C GLU A 895 -29.21 -19.00 23.96
N MET A 896 -30.19 -18.80 23.07
CA MET A 896 -31.14 -17.67 23.17
C MET A 896 -32.46 -18.02 23.86
N GLY A 897 -32.85 -19.30 23.85
CA GLY A 897 -34.15 -19.78 24.33
C GLY A 897 -34.14 -20.10 25.82
N SER A 898 -34.58 -19.16 26.65
CA SER A 898 -34.73 -19.39 28.10
C SER A 898 -35.80 -20.44 28.41
N LEU A 899 -36.89 -20.46 27.65
CA LEU A 899 -38.02 -21.37 27.87
C LEU A 899 -37.63 -22.83 27.61
N ILE A 900 -36.97 -23.12 26.47
CA ILE A 900 -36.55 -24.49 26.17
C ILE A 900 -35.54 -25.03 27.20
N ARG A 901 -34.65 -24.18 27.73
CA ARG A 901 -33.73 -24.57 28.81
C ARG A 901 -34.48 -24.86 30.10
N GLU A 902 -35.48 -24.05 30.45
CA GLU A 902 -36.32 -24.28 31.62
C GLU A 902 -37.09 -25.61 31.50
N LEU A 903 -37.77 -25.82 30.38
CA LEU A 903 -38.51 -27.06 30.14
C LEU A 903 -37.59 -28.29 30.06
N ALA A 904 -36.38 -28.16 29.49
CA ALA A 904 -35.45 -29.28 29.39
C ALA A 904 -34.87 -29.71 30.74
N LEU A 905 -34.76 -28.78 31.71
CA LEU A 905 -34.17 -29.02 33.02
C LEU A 905 -35.20 -29.21 34.14
N GLU A 906 -36.48 -28.98 33.87
CA GLU A 906 -37.58 -29.19 34.82
C GLU A 906 -37.56 -30.62 35.40
N ASN A 907 -37.81 -30.76 36.71
CA ASN A 907 -37.85 -32.04 37.43
C ASN A 907 -36.50 -32.80 37.48
N LEU A 908 -35.37 -32.11 37.25
CA LEU A 908 -34.02 -32.69 37.43
C LEU A 908 -33.39 -32.34 38.78
N GLU A 909 -34.12 -31.72 39.70
CA GLU A 909 -33.62 -31.32 41.02
C GLU A 909 -33.20 -32.54 41.84
N ALA A 910 -33.91 -33.67 41.69
CA ALA A 910 -33.56 -34.94 42.31
C ALA A 910 -32.20 -35.51 41.85
N LEU A 911 -31.68 -35.05 40.71
CA LEU A 911 -30.35 -35.38 40.19
C LEU A 911 -29.31 -34.31 40.55
N GLY A 912 -29.65 -33.36 41.43
CA GLY A 912 -28.77 -32.27 41.85
C GLY A 912 -28.66 -31.13 40.82
N ILE A 913 -29.56 -31.05 39.84
CA ILE A 913 -29.57 -30.01 38.82
C ILE A 913 -30.70 -29.04 39.10
N GLU A 914 -30.36 -27.81 39.49
CA GLU A 914 -31.33 -26.74 39.75
C GLU A 914 -31.09 -25.56 38.79
N LEU A 915 -32.19 -25.04 38.22
CA LEU A 915 -32.14 -23.90 37.32
C LEU A 915 -32.25 -22.59 38.08
N ASP A 916 -31.22 -21.75 37.96
CA ASP A 916 -31.31 -20.34 38.35
C ASP A 916 -32.15 -19.57 37.31
N LYS A 917 -33.42 -19.30 37.65
CA LYS A 917 -34.38 -18.66 36.73
C LYS A 917 -33.97 -17.23 36.32
N GLU A 918 -33.36 -16.47 37.24
CA GLU A 918 -32.91 -15.11 36.95
C GLU A 918 -31.76 -15.12 35.95
N LYS A 919 -30.73 -15.95 36.20
CA LYS A 919 -29.61 -16.08 35.26
C LYS A 919 -30.04 -16.65 33.90
N ASN A 920 -30.97 -17.60 33.90
CA ASN A 920 -31.50 -18.18 32.66
C ASN A 920 -32.19 -17.13 31.77
N THR A 921 -32.90 -16.19 32.40
CA THR A 921 -33.59 -15.09 31.71
C THR A 921 -32.59 -14.01 31.27
N LEU A 922 -31.64 -13.64 32.12
CA LEU A 922 -30.60 -12.64 31.83
C LEU A 922 -29.66 -13.06 30.70
N ALA A 923 -29.43 -14.36 30.51
CA ALA A 923 -28.65 -14.90 29.41
C ALA A 923 -29.19 -14.46 28.03
N LYS A 924 -30.51 -14.22 27.91
CA LYS A 924 -31.17 -13.73 26.69
C LYS A 924 -30.83 -12.27 26.35
N MET A 925 -30.39 -11.45 27.31
CA MET A 925 -30.19 -10.00 27.13
C MET A 925 -28.73 -9.59 26.82
N LYS A 926 -27.76 -10.49 27.01
CA LYS A 926 -26.31 -10.20 26.86
C LYS A 926 -25.70 -10.65 25.53
N SER A 927 -26.45 -11.44 24.76
CA SER A 927 -26.12 -11.99 23.44
C SER A 927 -26.84 -11.20 22.35
#